data_AF-A0AAW9CY02-F1
#
_entry.id   AF-A0AAW9CY02-F1
#
_cell.length_a   1.000
_cell.length_b   1.000
_cell.length_c   1.000
_cell.angle_alpha   90.00
_cell.angle_beta   90.00
_cell.angle_gamma   90.00
#
_symmetry.space_group_name_H-M   'P 1'
#
loop_
_entity.id
_entity.type
_entity.pdbx_description
1 polymer ?
#
loop_
_entity_poly.entity_id
_entity_poly.type
_entity_poly.pdbx_seq_one_letter_code
_entity_poly.pdbx_strand_id
1 'polypeptide(L)'
;MSQGTQNVLTVHLGARITKVRDYLNSLGEIRVFTANSQNFGHQSSSVNILRNLIRMGAPGPYTFALSASNSADYADLEEKIRLLIPQFRQVGVTFELGAGGRTADVTVVRLDKALAPAQFAISGGFDDLENKTPPYHLLNVTNYVQLQPYAWNRGTNMVRIMPPGGTASEYNLDELNPTTLLARRAFYLADPELTQSDREAIAQTPYANKARVIERLLERREAGEITLFPVYGVTTKGSAYTSLYNAVTGALIAQNTHPTVKKTVMVQITTLTASEWQEFLFLMRDPAGQMVNKIRTTPDFRGWNEENKVGDRVQDLGSPNSVPTVEQLDEDLSYLKDNQLLVVYIGKIPAPLFDALYASATLPPVLEGQNTAELMLNLGKPYFKITSNNSHEADARFSYATLPLSSTGAGTDATNSLDESFNGIYFTRPDNWYRDRPTYPPTQLPAMINAYVQPAGNARATYFAAQRTYFHDELNDKLLRGLDLFVNLIGPAALEEHRLALAHAELDDANAPVHEAGAAARAPARIAHRKPPTRVAGGDANGASELLEAFYEDLTSHTVDGVLDFLLAVTDGILNEFFRQVVIDVVFTITDTVTEINADKTEVTLTGKSKAFGAGNLTLAFSFTDNGGTIAGKMSGAFTDTVWAFPGAQWLSVANPSLALAIDSNAAVPVTGTVGATFTAGIAAKASLTLPSEPGRLLLQAEFLAPRPSITNIFQMLGASTSRRCCHRKSSSSATSRCRTLRCATATRTA
;
A
#
# COMPACT_ATOMS: atom_id res chain seq x y z
N MET A 1 -8.20 -21.38 -17.58
CA MET A 1 -8.43 -21.23 -16.13
C MET A 1 -7.99 -22.51 -15.43
N SER A 2 -6.72 -22.61 -15.03
CA SER A 2 -6.32 -23.58 -14.00
C SER A 2 -6.43 -22.85 -12.67
N GLN A 3 -7.24 -23.37 -11.75
CA GLN A 3 -7.27 -22.91 -10.36
C GLN A 3 -5.90 -23.19 -9.75
N GLY A 4 -5.00 -22.20 -9.83
CA GLY A 4 -3.77 -22.21 -9.06
C GLY A 4 -4.13 -22.13 -7.59
N THR A 5 -3.48 -22.99 -6.78
CA THR A 5 -3.57 -23.05 -5.33
C THR A 5 -3.64 -21.63 -4.75
N GLN A 6 -4.76 -21.25 -4.15
CA GLN A 6 -4.89 -19.92 -3.55
C GLN A 6 -3.87 -19.78 -2.43
N ASN A 7 -3.17 -18.63 -2.39
CA ASN A 7 -2.23 -18.30 -1.31
C ASN A 7 -2.98 -18.38 0.04
N VAL A 8 -2.36 -18.98 1.07
CA VAL A 8 -2.90 -19.16 2.44
C VAL A 8 -3.43 -17.85 3.05
N LEU A 9 -2.84 -16.70 2.67
CA LEU A 9 -3.33 -15.35 3.04
C LEU A 9 -4.74 -15.02 2.49
N THR A 10 -5.24 -15.83 1.56
CA THR A 10 -6.57 -15.72 0.92
C THR A 10 -7.56 -16.70 1.55
N VAL A 11 -7.10 -17.89 1.97
CA VAL A 11 -7.96 -18.96 2.53
C VAL A 11 -8.45 -18.63 3.95
N HIS A 12 -7.61 -18.04 4.82
CA HIS A 12 -7.99 -17.63 6.19
C HIS A 12 -8.32 -16.14 6.34
N LEU A 13 -8.51 -15.44 5.22
CA LEU A 13 -8.66 -13.98 5.20
C LEU A 13 -9.86 -13.50 6.05
N GLY A 14 -10.96 -14.26 6.09
CA GLY A 14 -12.13 -13.94 6.92
C GLY A 14 -11.83 -13.92 8.42
N ALA A 15 -11.10 -14.92 8.93
CA ALA A 15 -10.72 -14.98 10.35
C ALA A 15 -9.70 -13.87 10.71
N ARG A 16 -8.74 -13.62 9.81
CA ARG A 16 -7.72 -12.57 9.98
C ARG A 16 -8.32 -11.16 9.96
N ILE A 17 -9.31 -10.92 9.10
CA ILE A 17 -10.09 -9.67 9.09
C ILE A 17 -10.93 -9.53 10.36
N THR A 18 -11.44 -10.63 10.92
CA THR A 18 -12.17 -10.60 12.19
C THR A 18 -11.27 -10.11 13.33
N LYS A 19 -10.04 -10.64 13.44
CA LYS A 19 -9.03 -10.13 14.40
C LYS A 19 -8.71 -8.65 14.21
N VAL A 20 -8.64 -8.16 12.96
CA VAL A 20 -8.47 -6.72 12.69
C VAL A 20 -9.65 -5.91 13.23
N ARG A 21 -10.89 -6.37 13.01
CA ARG A 21 -12.09 -5.70 13.53
C ARG A 21 -12.13 -5.73 15.06
N ASP A 22 -11.80 -6.85 15.68
CA ASP A 22 -11.76 -6.99 17.14
C ASP A 22 -10.73 -6.04 17.74
N TYR A 23 -9.54 -5.94 17.12
CA TYR A 23 -8.54 -4.96 17.51
C TYR A 23 -9.09 -3.53 17.41
N LEU A 24 -9.64 -3.13 16.26
CA LEU A 24 -10.20 -1.78 16.09
C LEU A 24 -11.33 -1.47 17.09
N ASN A 25 -12.17 -2.46 17.40
CA ASN A 25 -13.25 -2.33 18.37
C ASN A 25 -12.76 -2.23 19.82
N SER A 26 -11.56 -2.73 20.11
CA SER A 26 -10.94 -2.65 21.44
C SER A 26 -10.30 -1.29 21.74
N LEU A 27 -10.10 -0.46 20.71
CA LEU A 27 -9.43 0.84 20.84
C LEU A 27 -10.37 1.87 21.49
N GLY A 28 -9.86 2.59 22.49
CA GLY A 28 -10.59 3.71 23.10
C GLY A 28 -10.60 4.99 22.25
N GLU A 29 -9.74 5.08 21.22
CA GLU A 29 -9.65 6.18 20.27
C GLU A 29 -8.89 5.69 19.02
N ILE A 30 -9.30 6.16 17.83
CA ILE A 30 -8.54 5.97 16.59
C ILE A 30 -8.07 7.33 16.08
N ARG A 31 -6.75 7.52 15.96
CA ARG A 31 -6.17 8.74 15.41
C ARG A 31 -5.87 8.58 13.93
N VAL A 32 -6.35 9.50 13.10
CA VAL A 32 -5.99 9.59 11.69
C VAL A 32 -5.13 10.84 11.51
N PHE A 33 -3.96 10.68 10.88
CA PHE A 33 -2.95 11.74 10.77
C PHE A 33 -2.73 12.16 9.31
N THR A 34 -2.55 13.46 9.09
CA THR A 34 -1.99 13.99 7.84
C THR A 34 -1.06 15.19 8.09
N ALA A 35 0.03 15.26 7.33
CA ALA A 35 0.90 16.43 7.28
C ALA A 35 0.42 17.41 6.19
N ASN A 36 0.90 18.66 6.22
CA ASN A 36 0.74 19.57 5.09
C ASN A 36 1.69 19.15 3.95
N SER A 37 1.13 18.99 2.75
CA SER A 37 1.88 18.71 1.52
C SER A 37 1.39 19.62 0.41
N GLN A 38 2.21 19.82 -0.63
CA GLN A 38 1.86 20.72 -1.74
C GLN A 38 0.51 20.37 -2.39
N ASN A 39 0.30 19.09 -2.67
CA ASN A 39 -0.92 18.55 -3.30
C ASN A 39 -1.78 17.81 -2.27
N PHE A 40 -2.99 17.41 -2.67
CA PHE A 40 -4.00 16.73 -1.84
C PHE A 40 -3.72 15.24 -1.58
N GLY A 41 -2.65 14.65 -2.11
CA GLY A 41 -2.46 13.19 -2.12
C GLY A 41 -2.49 12.54 -0.74
N HIS A 42 -1.70 13.05 0.21
CA HIS A 42 -1.67 12.52 1.59
C HIS A 42 -2.96 12.83 2.34
N GLN A 43 -3.53 14.03 2.17
CA GLN A 43 -4.74 14.44 2.88
C GLN A 43 -5.95 13.62 2.42
N SER A 44 -6.14 13.48 1.10
CA SER A 44 -7.24 12.70 0.52
C SER A 44 -7.15 11.22 0.89
N SER A 45 -5.96 10.62 0.82
CA SER A 45 -5.75 9.23 1.26
C SER A 45 -6.05 9.05 2.75
N SER A 46 -5.67 10.01 3.60
CA SER A 46 -5.97 9.96 5.05
C SER A 46 -7.47 10.11 5.33
N VAL A 47 -8.17 10.96 4.58
CA VAL A 47 -9.63 11.08 4.64
C VAL A 47 -10.32 9.81 4.14
N ASN A 48 -9.80 9.16 3.11
CA ASN A 48 -10.31 7.88 2.61
C ASN A 48 -10.15 6.76 3.65
N ILE A 49 -9.01 6.73 4.37
CA ILE A 49 -8.82 5.82 5.51
C ILE A 49 -9.87 6.08 6.59
N LEU A 50 -10.08 7.34 6.99
CA LEU A 50 -11.09 7.70 7.98
C LEU A 50 -12.49 7.21 7.55
N ARG A 51 -12.91 7.53 6.32
CA ARG A 51 -14.21 7.10 5.79
C ARG A 51 -14.32 5.57 5.74
N ASN A 52 -13.26 4.86 5.37
CA ASN A 52 -13.28 3.39 5.36
C ASN A 52 -13.37 2.79 6.76
N LEU A 53 -12.71 3.35 7.76
CA LEU A 53 -12.83 2.90 9.15
C LEU A 53 -14.28 3.04 9.65
N ILE A 54 -14.90 4.20 9.40
CA ILE A 54 -16.32 4.45 9.71
C ILE A 54 -17.23 3.48 8.95
N ARG A 55 -17.01 3.34 7.64
CA ARG A 55 -17.74 2.41 6.76
C ARG A 55 -17.64 0.98 7.27
N MET A 56 -16.49 0.53 7.78
CA MET A 56 -16.30 -0.83 8.31
C MET A 56 -16.93 -1.02 9.70
N GLY A 57 -17.42 0.04 10.34
CA GLY A 57 -18.05 -0.01 11.65
C GLY A 57 -17.09 0.03 12.83
N ALA A 58 -15.86 0.52 12.64
CA ALA A 58 -14.99 0.78 13.77
C ALA A 58 -15.58 1.93 14.62
N PRO A 59 -15.78 1.75 15.94
CA PRO A 59 -16.70 2.55 16.75
C PRO A 59 -16.23 3.99 17.04
N GLY A 60 -14.95 4.30 16.83
CA GLY A 60 -14.38 5.59 17.27
C GLY A 60 -14.32 5.70 18.80
N PRO A 61 -14.18 6.92 19.37
CA PRO A 61 -14.14 8.22 18.70
C PRO A 61 -12.91 8.41 17.80
N TYR A 62 -13.01 9.31 16.82
CA TYR A 62 -11.92 9.62 15.89
C TYR A 62 -11.31 10.99 16.17
N THR A 63 -9.98 11.04 16.22
CA THR A 63 -9.22 12.29 16.18
C THR A 63 -8.50 12.40 14.85
N PHE A 64 -8.78 13.45 14.08
CA PHE A 64 -8.09 13.75 12.83
C PHE A 64 -7.00 14.81 13.09
N ALA A 65 -5.76 14.37 13.18
CA ALA A 65 -4.62 15.16 13.59
C ALA A 65 -3.89 15.79 12.40
N LEU A 66 -3.75 17.11 12.44
CA LEU A 66 -3.09 17.93 11.43
C LEU A 66 -1.68 18.28 11.87
N SER A 67 -0.67 18.11 11.00
CA SER A 67 0.68 18.60 11.26
C SER A 67 1.16 19.54 10.16
N ALA A 68 1.72 20.67 10.57
CA ALA A 68 2.27 21.67 9.68
C ALA A 68 3.42 22.42 10.39
N SER A 69 4.30 23.05 9.60
CA SER A 69 5.52 23.69 10.12
C SER A 69 5.28 25.04 10.78
N ASN A 70 4.20 25.74 10.41
CA ASN A 70 3.88 27.08 10.92
C ASN A 70 2.36 27.37 10.77
N SER A 71 1.91 28.51 11.32
CA SER A 71 0.50 28.90 11.32
C SER A 71 -0.10 29.10 9.92
N ALA A 72 0.68 29.54 8.93
CA ALA A 72 0.20 29.70 7.55
C ALA A 72 -0.02 28.33 6.89
N ASP A 73 0.91 27.40 7.10
CA ASP A 73 0.78 26.01 6.62
C ASP A 73 -0.40 25.29 7.30
N TYR A 74 -0.67 25.57 8.58
CA TYR A 74 -1.88 25.07 9.26
C TYR A 74 -3.16 25.62 8.62
N ALA A 75 -3.20 26.90 8.28
CA ALA A 75 -4.36 27.50 7.64
C ALA A 75 -4.63 26.90 6.25
N ASP A 76 -3.59 26.68 5.45
CA ASP A 76 -3.66 25.99 4.16
C ASP A 76 -4.15 24.54 4.32
N LEU A 77 -3.57 23.78 5.25
CA LEU A 77 -3.98 22.40 5.51
C LEU A 77 -5.44 22.33 5.97
N GLU A 78 -5.88 23.21 6.86
CA GLU A 78 -7.28 23.28 7.28
C GLU A 78 -8.21 23.58 6.11
N GLU A 79 -7.86 24.51 5.21
CA GLU A 79 -8.66 24.76 4.01
C GLU A 79 -8.79 23.50 3.15
N LYS A 80 -7.67 22.77 2.94
CA LYS A 80 -7.67 21.49 2.22
C LYS A 80 -8.57 20.47 2.90
N ILE A 81 -8.55 20.36 4.23
CA ILE A 81 -9.43 19.44 4.95
C ILE A 81 -10.90 19.87 4.85
N ARG A 82 -11.24 21.16 4.92
CA ARG A 82 -12.63 21.64 4.72
C ARG A 82 -13.18 21.29 3.33
N LEU A 83 -12.31 21.17 2.32
CA LEU A 83 -12.69 20.73 0.99
C LEU A 83 -12.93 19.22 0.90
N LEU A 84 -12.13 18.43 1.62
CA LEU A 84 -12.24 16.97 1.63
C LEU A 84 -13.38 16.49 2.55
N ILE A 85 -13.62 17.21 3.65
CA ILE A 85 -14.64 16.95 4.68
C ILE A 85 -15.43 18.25 4.88
N PRO A 86 -16.52 18.48 4.13
CA PRO A 86 -17.31 19.71 4.23
C PRO A 86 -17.95 19.92 5.61
N GLN A 87 -18.10 18.90 6.44
CA GLN A 87 -18.63 18.99 7.80
C GLN A 87 -17.63 19.65 8.76
N PHE A 88 -16.33 19.58 8.45
CA PHE A 88 -15.30 20.22 9.26
C PHE A 88 -15.40 21.76 9.15
N ARG A 89 -15.52 22.42 10.29
CA ARG A 89 -15.58 23.90 10.39
C ARG A 89 -14.37 24.47 11.08
N GLN A 90 -14.08 23.93 12.26
CA GLN A 90 -13.12 24.50 13.18
C GLN A 90 -12.42 23.40 13.98
N VAL A 91 -11.13 23.59 14.23
CA VAL A 91 -10.30 22.75 15.09
C VAL A 91 -10.87 22.70 16.51
N GLY A 92 -10.86 21.51 17.12
CA GLY A 92 -11.32 21.27 18.49
C GLY A 92 -12.84 21.12 18.64
N VAL A 93 -13.60 21.24 17.55
CA VAL A 93 -15.04 21.01 17.54
C VAL A 93 -15.33 19.64 16.94
N THR A 94 -16.06 18.81 17.68
CA THR A 94 -16.53 17.50 17.21
C THR A 94 -17.68 17.68 16.22
N PHE A 95 -17.69 16.88 15.16
CA PHE A 95 -18.79 16.80 14.20
C PHE A 95 -19.04 15.35 13.79
N GLU A 96 -20.25 15.06 13.32
CA GLU A 96 -20.60 13.74 12.79
C GLU A 96 -20.16 13.62 11.33
N LEU A 97 -19.50 12.51 10.99
CA LEU A 97 -19.13 12.15 9.62
C LEU A 97 -19.78 10.83 9.22
N GLY A 98 -20.50 10.84 8.09
CA GLY A 98 -21.11 9.66 7.49
C GLY A 98 -20.21 8.95 6.47
N ALA A 99 -20.22 7.61 6.48
CA ALA A 99 -19.64 6.79 5.43
C ALA A 99 -20.31 5.40 5.37
N GLY A 100 -20.81 5.01 4.18
CA GLY A 100 -21.40 3.69 3.95
C GLY A 100 -22.56 3.32 4.88
N GLY A 101 -23.48 4.27 5.10
CA GLY A 101 -24.65 4.09 5.96
C GLY A 101 -24.35 4.10 7.47
N ARG A 102 -23.11 4.39 7.88
CA ARG A 102 -22.70 4.54 9.28
C ARG A 102 -22.25 5.98 9.53
N THR A 103 -22.34 6.41 10.79
CA THR A 103 -21.84 7.71 11.24
C THR A 103 -20.87 7.55 12.41
N ALA A 104 -19.96 8.50 12.59
CA ALA A 104 -19.06 8.55 13.74
C ALA A 104 -18.69 9.99 14.10
N ASP A 105 -18.37 10.19 15.39
CA ASP A 105 -17.86 11.45 15.90
C ASP A 105 -16.38 11.64 15.54
N VAL A 106 -16.09 12.77 14.90
CA VAL A 106 -14.74 13.16 14.47
C VAL A 106 -14.37 14.51 15.08
N THR A 107 -13.21 14.60 15.70
CA THR A 107 -12.63 15.86 16.18
C THR A 107 -11.33 16.13 15.45
N VAL A 108 -11.22 17.29 14.79
CA VAL A 108 -9.98 17.70 14.11
C VAL A 108 -9.11 18.49 15.08
N VAL A 109 -7.83 18.13 15.20
CA VAL A 109 -6.87 18.78 16.12
C VAL A 109 -5.59 19.19 15.38
N ARG A 110 -4.92 20.25 15.85
CA ARG A 110 -3.55 20.58 15.42
C ARG A 110 -2.55 19.84 16.30
N LEU A 111 -1.45 19.39 15.71
CA LEU A 111 -0.29 18.83 16.41
C LEU A 111 0.73 19.93 16.69
N ASP A 112 0.33 20.89 17.52
CA ASP A 112 1.21 21.91 18.09
C ASP A 112 1.77 21.51 19.47
N LYS A 113 1.13 20.53 20.11
CA LYS A 113 1.55 19.90 21.36
C LYS A 113 1.24 18.40 21.33
N ALA A 114 1.84 17.66 22.25
CA ALA A 114 1.52 16.25 22.42
C ALA A 114 0.06 16.05 22.83
N LEU A 115 -0.61 15.11 22.17
CA LEU A 115 -1.94 14.65 22.54
C LEU A 115 -1.87 13.72 23.77
N ALA A 116 -3.03 13.42 24.38
CA ALA A 116 -3.10 12.44 25.45
C ALA A 116 -2.62 11.05 24.96
N PRO A 117 -2.10 10.15 25.80
CA PRO A 117 -1.68 8.82 25.35
C PRO A 117 -2.83 8.02 24.73
N ALA A 118 -2.63 7.47 23.54
CA ALA A 118 -3.57 6.55 22.89
C ALA A 118 -2.85 5.33 22.31
N GLN A 119 -3.59 4.29 21.95
CA GLN A 119 -2.96 3.04 21.47
C GLN A 119 -2.61 3.08 19.98
N PHE A 120 -3.34 3.86 19.17
CA PHE A 120 -3.29 3.69 17.72
C PHE A 120 -3.42 4.99 16.95
N ALA A 121 -2.53 5.17 15.97
CA ALA A 121 -2.69 6.16 14.92
C ALA A 121 -2.39 5.54 13.55
N ILE A 122 -3.06 6.05 12.52
CA ILE A 122 -2.86 5.68 11.13
C ILE A 122 -2.75 6.90 10.22
N SER A 123 -1.99 6.81 9.15
CA SER A 123 -1.88 7.87 8.13
C SER A 123 -2.04 7.32 6.71
N GLY A 124 -2.57 8.18 5.82
CA GLY A 124 -2.69 7.92 4.39
C GLY A 124 -1.53 8.49 3.57
N GLY A 125 -0.40 8.82 4.20
CA GLY A 125 0.78 9.27 3.49
C GLY A 125 1.69 10.16 4.33
N PHE A 126 2.99 9.96 4.14
CA PHE A 126 4.04 10.82 4.68
C PHE A 126 5.32 10.57 3.89
N ASP A 127 5.99 11.64 3.44
CA ASP A 127 7.20 11.53 2.62
C ASP A 127 8.43 11.25 3.49
N ASP A 128 8.51 10.05 4.08
CA ASP A 128 9.58 9.69 5.01
C ASP A 128 10.98 9.55 4.37
N LEU A 129 11.05 9.49 3.04
CA LEU A 129 12.31 9.54 2.30
C LEU A 129 12.84 10.98 2.14
N GLU A 130 11.96 12.00 2.27
CA GLU A 130 12.32 13.42 2.23
C GLU A 130 12.42 14.00 3.65
N ASN A 131 11.48 13.66 4.52
CA ASN A 131 11.39 14.06 5.92
C ASN A 131 11.65 12.86 6.82
N LYS A 132 12.72 12.87 7.61
CA LYS A 132 13.20 11.65 8.30
C LYS A 132 12.18 10.98 9.24
N THR A 133 11.20 11.72 9.78
CA THR A 133 10.36 11.18 10.85
C THR A 133 9.00 11.89 10.95
N PRO A 134 7.86 11.16 10.93
CA PRO A 134 6.56 11.73 11.25
C PRO A 134 6.50 12.16 12.73
N PRO A 135 5.63 13.11 13.11
CA PRO A 135 5.56 13.65 14.47
C PRO A 135 4.85 12.69 15.45
N TYR A 136 5.25 11.42 15.49
CA TYR A 136 4.62 10.40 16.32
C TYR A 136 4.69 10.70 17.82
N HIS A 137 5.71 11.45 18.27
CA HIS A 137 5.81 11.91 19.65
C HIS A 137 4.69 12.90 20.02
N LEU A 138 4.23 13.71 19.06
CA LEU A 138 3.07 14.59 19.25
C LEU A 138 1.76 13.82 19.13
N LEU A 139 1.72 12.81 18.25
CA LEU A 139 0.60 11.88 18.18
C LEU A 139 0.48 11.04 19.46
N ASN A 140 1.54 10.86 20.24
CA ASN A 140 1.56 10.15 21.52
C ASN A 140 0.81 8.79 21.48
N VAL A 141 1.26 7.91 20.57
CA VAL A 141 0.68 6.57 20.38
C VAL A 141 1.69 5.45 20.53
N THR A 142 1.22 4.26 20.95
CA THR A 142 2.03 3.04 21.00
C THR A 142 2.21 2.39 19.63
N ASN A 143 1.19 2.45 18.78
CA ASN A 143 1.20 1.84 17.46
C ASN A 143 0.90 2.89 16.38
N TYR A 144 1.82 3.07 15.43
CA TYR A 144 1.63 3.96 14.28
C TYR A 144 1.72 3.19 12.97
N VAL A 145 0.66 3.27 12.16
CA VAL A 145 0.60 2.66 10.83
C VAL A 145 0.64 3.76 9.77
N GLN A 146 1.56 3.66 8.82
CA GLN A 146 1.71 4.57 7.70
C GLN A 146 1.42 3.80 6.42
N LEU A 147 0.32 4.14 5.75
CA LEU A 147 -0.01 3.59 4.43
C LEU A 147 0.08 4.70 3.40
N GLN A 148 0.89 4.51 2.37
CA GLN A 148 1.12 5.53 1.36
C GLN A 148 -0.04 5.59 0.36
N PRO A 149 -0.26 6.74 -0.30
CA PRO A 149 -1.17 6.83 -1.44
C PRO A 149 -0.84 5.79 -2.51
N TYR A 150 -1.82 5.49 -3.37
CA TYR A 150 -1.62 4.57 -4.48
C TYR A 150 -0.39 4.93 -5.34
N ALA A 151 0.52 3.97 -5.53
CA ALA A 151 1.74 4.10 -6.33
C ALA A 151 2.67 5.26 -5.94
N TRP A 152 2.62 5.69 -4.68
CA TRP A 152 3.50 6.73 -4.18
C TRP A 152 4.92 6.19 -3.94
N ASN A 153 5.94 6.96 -4.34
CA ASN A 153 7.34 6.53 -4.32
C ASN A 153 8.25 7.37 -3.43
N ARG A 154 7.72 8.40 -2.75
CA ARG A 154 8.46 9.27 -1.84
C ARG A 154 8.33 8.86 -0.37
N GLY A 155 7.59 7.80 -0.11
CA GLY A 155 7.48 7.25 1.23
C GLY A 155 7.25 5.75 1.24
N THR A 156 7.30 5.17 2.43
CA THR A 156 7.19 3.73 2.66
C THR A 156 5.87 3.35 3.35
N ASN A 157 5.34 2.16 3.05
CA ASN A 157 4.29 1.58 3.89
C ASN A 157 4.96 0.96 5.11
N MET A 158 4.65 1.45 6.32
CA MET A 158 5.41 1.10 7.51
C MET A 158 4.54 1.01 8.75
N VAL A 159 4.92 0.13 9.68
CA VAL A 159 4.44 0.13 11.06
C VAL A 159 5.58 0.53 11.99
N ARG A 160 5.26 1.39 12.96
CA ARG A 160 6.16 1.73 14.05
C ARG A 160 5.51 1.36 15.37
N ILE A 161 6.22 0.55 16.16
CA ILE A 161 5.86 0.22 17.53
C ILE A 161 6.73 1.08 18.45
N MET A 162 6.10 1.92 19.24
CA MET A 162 6.75 2.90 20.11
C MET A 162 6.88 2.30 21.51
N PRO A 163 8.05 1.75 21.89
CA PRO A 163 8.27 1.36 23.27
C PRO A 163 8.34 2.63 24.13
N PRO A 164 7.92 2.56 25.40
CA PRO A 164 7.95 3.72 26.28
C PRO A 164 9.40 4.15 26.54
N GLY A 165 9.72 5.42 26.33
CA GLY A 165 11.07 5.98 26.54
C GLY A 165 12.18 5.41 25.64
N GLY A 166 11.83 4.63 24.60
CA GLY A 166 12.79 3.94 23.73
C GLY A 166 12.69 4.33 22.26
N THR A 167 13.57 3.74 21.43
CA THR A 167 13.55 3.89 19.98
C THR A 167 12.43 3.07 19.36
N ALA A 168 11.70 3.64 18.41
CA ALA A 168 10.65 2.94 17.67
C ALA A 168 11.20 1.68 16.99
N SER A 169 10.48 0.56 17.09
CA SER A 169 10.69 -0.59 16.22
C SER A 169 9.96 -0.34 14.89
N GLU A 170 10.70 -0.37 13.79
CA GLU A 170 10.18 -0.04 12.46
C GLU A 170 10.06 -1.29 11.59
N TYR A 171 8.90 -1.46 10.94
CA TYR A 171 8.59 -2.60 10.08
C TYR A 171 8.11 -2.09 8.73
N ASN A 172 8.94 -2.22 7.70
CA ASN A 172 8.52 -1.92 6.32
C ASN A 172 7.56 -3.03 5.84
N LEU A 173 6.31 -2.68 5.57
CA LEU A 173 5.27 -3.63 5.20
C LEU A 173 5.47 -4.21 3.79
N ASP A 174 6.06 -3.44 2.86
CA ASP A 174 6.37 -3.93 1.52
C ASP A 174 7.53 -4.94 1.52
N GLU A 175 8.48 -4.81 2.46
CA GLU A 175 9.58 -5.77 2.64
C GLU A 175 9.16 -6.99 3.46
N LEU A 176 8.33 -6.78 4.48
CA LEU A 176 7.83 -7.83 5.37
C LEU A 176 6.98 -8.86 4.60
N ASN A 177 6.19 -8.41 3.62
CA ASN A 177 5.49 -9.31 2.72
C ASN A 177 5.41 -8.75 1.29
N PRO A 178 6.43 -9.00 0.45
CA PRO A 178 6.51 -8.48 -0.92
C PRO A 178 5.37 -8.97 -1.82
N THR A 179 4.76 -10.11 -1.50
CA THR A 179 3.66 -10.67 -2.30
C THR A 179 2.34 -9.90 -2.12
N THR A 180 2.22 -9.11 -1.05
CA THR A 180 1.04 -8.26 -0.82
C THR A 180 1.01 -7.09 -1.79
N LEU A 181 2.18 -6.60 -2.23
CA LEU A 181 2.32 -5.50 -3.19
C LEU A 181 1.57 -4.23 -2.75
N LEU A 182 1.67 -3.82 -1.48
CA LEU A 182 0.90 -2.71 -0.91
C LEU A 182 1.11 -1.40 -1.69
N ALA A 183 2.34 -1.09 -2.10
CA ALA A 183 2.61 0.08 -2.95
C ALA A 183 1.77 0.10 -4.25
N ARG A 184 1.38 -1.07 -4.77
CA ARG A 184 0.58 -1.24 -6.00
C ARG A 184 -0.91 -1.46 -5.72
N ARG A 185 -1.36 -1.43 -4.47
CA ARG A 185 -2.78 -1.50 -4.10
C ARG A 185 -3.36 -0.10 -3.92
N ALA A 186 -4.61 0.06 -4.30
CA ALA A 186 -5.39 1.25 -4.01
C ALA A 186 -6.25 0.98 -2.76
N PHE A 187 -6.69 2.05 -2.10
CA PHE A 187 -7.76 1.97 -1.11
C PHE A 187 -9.07 1.62 -1.81
N TYR A 188 -9.86 0.77 -1.17
CA TYR A 188 -11.25 0.57 -1.55
C TYR A 188 -12.00 1.88 -1.40
N LEU A 189 -12.76 2.26 -2.42
CA LEU A 189 -13.66 3.40 -2.38
C LEU A 189 -15.07 2.90 -2.71
N ALA A 190 -15.99 3.09 -1.78
CA ALA A 190 -17.41 2.84 -2.02
C ALA A 190 -17.89 3.69 -3.21
N ASP A 191 -18.95 3.24 -3.89
CA ASP A 191 -19.54 4.04 -4.96
C ASP A 191 -19.94 5.42 -4.39
N PRO A 192 -19.50 6.54 -5.01
CA PRO A 192 -19.73 7.86 -4.45
C PRO A 192 -21.22 8.18 -4.30
N GLU A 193 -21.59 8.64 -3.11
CA GLU A 193 -22.93 9.10 -2.78
C GLU A 193 -22.85 10.52 -2.20
N LEU A 194 -23.68 11.43 -2.70
CA LEU A 194 -23.81 12.77 -2.14
C LEU A 194 -24.91 12.77 -1.06
N THR A 195 -24.48 12.55 0.20
CA THR A 195 -25.41 12.38 1.33
C THR A 195 -26.12 13.68 1.71
N GLN A 196 -27.22 13.57 2.45
CA GLN A 196 -27.92 14.74 2.99
C GLN A 196 -27.01 15.60 3.89
N SER A 197 -26.18 14.96 4.72
CA SER A 197 -25.19 15.65 5.57
C SER A 197 -24.17 16.43 4.73
N ASP A 198 -23.70 15.85 3.61
CA ASP A 198 -22.80 16.58 2.69
C ASP A 198 -23.48 17.80 2.09
N ARG A 199 -24.74 17.68 1.65
CA ARG A 199 -25.50 18.81 1.07
C ARG A 199 -25.69 19.94 2.07
N GLU A 200 -26.14 19.61 3.27
CA GLU A 200 -26.34 20.57 4.37
C GLU A 200 -25.02 21.26 4.76
N ALA A 201 -23.94 20.48 4.84
CA ALA A 201 -22.62 21.02 5.13
C ALA A 201 -22.13 21.94 4.00
N ILE A 202 -22.25 21.55 2.73
CA ILE A 202 -21.76 22.36 1.61
C ILE A 202 -22.59 23.65 1.44
N ALA A 203 -23.90 23.61 1.70
CA ALA A 203 -24.79 24.77 1.63
C ALA A 203 -24.37 25.94 2.56
N GLN A 204 -23.61 25.64 3.62
CA GLN A 204 -23.08 26.62 4.56
C GLN A 204 -21.66 27.11 4.22
N THR A 205 -21.13 26.72 3.06
CA THR A 205 -19.78 27.10 2.60
C THR A 205 -19.84 28.06 1.40
N PRO A 206 -18.72 28.70 1.03
CA PRO A 206 -18.63 29.47 -0.22
C PRO A 206 -18.89 28.65 -1.50
N TYR A 207 -18.98 27.32 -1.40
CA TYR A 207 -19.27 26.42 -2.51
C TYR A 207 -20.77 26.18 -2.75
N ALA A 208 -21.67 26.79 -1.96
CA ALA A 208 -23.11 26.56 -2.04
C ALA A 208 -23.70 26.76 -3.45
N ASN A 209 -23.34 27.84 -4.16
CA ASN A 209 -23.83 28.06 -5.51
C ASN A 209 -23.30 26.99 -6.50
N LYS A 210 -22.01 26.64 -6.39
CA LYS A 210 -21.40 25.58 -7.22
C LYS A 210 -22.08 24.23 -6.99
N ALA A 211 -22.41 23.92 -5.73
CA ALA A 211 -23.14 22.71 -5.36
C ALA A 211 -24.50 22.65 -6.05
N ARG A 212 -25.30 23.73 -5.96
CA ARG A 212 -26.60 23.81 -6.62
C ARG A 212 -26.51 23.59 -8.14
N VAL A 213 -25.50 24.17 -8.79
CA VAL A 213 -25.27 23.99 -10.24
C VAL A 213 -24.89 22.54 -10.56
N ILE A 214 -23.97 21.93 -9.80
CA ILE A 214 -23.58 20.52 -10.01
C ILE A 214 -24.75 19.59 -9.75
N GLU A 215 -25.48 19.76 -8.64
CA GLU A 215 -26.65 18.95 -8.32
C GLU A 215 -27.70 19.03 -9.43
N ARG A 216 -27.93 20.23 -9.98
CA ARG A 216 -28.80 20.40 -11.15
C ARG A 216 -28.30 19.61 -12.36
N LEU A 217 -27.00 19.64 -12.65
CA LEU A 217 -26.43 18.84 -13.74
C LEU A 217 -26.59 17.33 -13.52
N LEU A 218 -26.44 16.87 -12.27
CA LEU A 218 -26.63 15.47 -11.91
C LEU A 218 -28.09 15.04 -12.13
N GLU A 219 -29.06 15.86 -11.70
CA GLU A 219 -30.50 15.63 -11.94
C GLU A 219 -30.82 15.52 -13.44
N ARG A 220 -30.31 16.47 -14.24
CA ARG A 220 -30.52 16.52 -15.70
C ARG A 220 -29.91 15.30 -16.40
N ARG A 221 -28.74 14.86 -15.93
CA ARG A 221 -28.09 13.64 -16.42
C ARG A 221 -28.90 12.40 -16.05
N GLU A 222 -29.39 12.31 -14.83
CA GLU A 222 -30.21 11.17 -14.36
C GLU A 222 -31.53 11.06 -15.14
N ALA A 223 -32.15 12.19 -15.46
CA ALA A 223 -33.32 12.27 -16.34
C ALA A 223 -33.02 11.92 -17.82
N GLY A 224 -31.75 11.69 -18.18
CA GLY A 224 -31.33 11.38 -19.55
C GLY A 224 -31.37 12.57 -20.51
N GLU A 225 -31.45 13.80 -19.98
CA GLU A 225 -31.56 15.02 -20.78
C GLU A 225 -30.21 15.47 -21.34
N ILE A 226 -29.12 15.16 -20.64
CA ILE A 226 -27.76 15.54 -21.01
C ILE A 226 -26.77 14.38 -20.91
N THR A 227 -25.71 14.47 -21.72
CA THR A 227 -24.46 13.75 -21.54
C THR A 227 -23.52 14.60 -20.69
N LEU A 228 -22.92 14.02 -19.65
CA LEU A 228 -22.04 14.71 -18.70
C LEU A 228 -20.57 14.33 -18.93
N PHE A 229 -19.70 15.34 -19.03
CA PHE A 229 -18.26 15.18 -19.28
C PHE A 229 -17.40 16.01 -18.32
N PRO A 230 -17.00 15.46 -17.16
CA PRO A 230 -16.16 16.15 -16.20
C PRO A 230 -14.70 16.28 -16.67
N VAL A 231 -14.09 17.45 -16.41
CA VAL A 231 -12.70 17.74 -16.76
C VAL A 231 -11.99 18.40 -15.57
N TYR A 232 -10.84 17.85 -15.16
CA TYR A 232 -10.02 18.34 -14.06
C TYR A 232 -8.52 18.19 -14.34
N GLY A 233 -7.72 19.08 -13.76
CA GLY A 233 -6.26 18.96 -13.71
C GLY A 233 -5.54 19.48 -14.96
N VAL A 234 -6.20 20.28 -15.80
CA VAL A 234 -5.63 20.74 -17.09
C VAL A 234 -4.47 21.74 -16.96
N THR A 235 -4.27 22.33 -15.77
CA THR A 235 -3.20 23.31 -15.49
C THR A 235 -1.95 22.69 -14.88
N THR A 236 -2.01 21.44 -14.39
CA THR A 236 -0.90 20.84 -13.64
C THR A 236 0.24 20.43 -14.56
N LYS A 237 -0.08 20.02 -15.79
CA LYS A 237 0.87 19.64 -16.83
C LYS A 237 0.43 20.29 -18.14
N GLY A 238 1.31 21.07 -18.77
CA GLY A 238 1.10 21.62 -20.11
C GLY A 238 0.21 22.86 -20.13
N SER A 239 -0.39 23.13 -21.30
CA SER A 239 -1.23 24.31 -21.52
C SER A 239 -2.70 23.96 -21.31
N ALA A 240 -3.37 24.62 -20.35
CA ALA A 240 -4.77 24.35 -20.01
C ALA A 240 -5.72 24.46 -21.21
N TYR A 241 -5.56 25.50 -22.04
CA TYR A 241 -6.40 25.72 -23.22
C TYR A 241 -6.31 24.58 -24.25
N THR A 242 -5.14 23.96 -24.41
CA THR A 242 -4.94 22.84 -25.33
C THR A 242 -5.72 21.62 -24.85
N SER A 243 -5.52 21.23 -23.60
CA SER A 243 -6.19 20.05 -23.03
C SER A 243 -7.71 20.22 -23.03
N LEU A 244 -8.21 21.43 -22.76
CA LEU A 244 -9.64 21.75 -22.83
C LEU A 244 -10.20 21.65 -24.25
N TYR A 245 -9.50 22.21 -25.24
CA TYR A 245 -9.93 22.12 -26.63
C TYR A 245 -9.90 20.67 -27.15
N ASN A 246 -8.90 19.88 -26.76
CA ASN A 246 -8.83 18.47 -27.09
C ASN A 246 -9.95 17.66 -26.40
N ALA A 247 -10.35 18.02 -25.18
CA ALA A 247 -11.55 17.44 -24.56
C ALA A 247 -12.82 17.79 -25.36
N VAL A 248 -13.02 19.06 -25.74
CA VAL A 248 -14.12 19.48 -26.64
C VAL A 248 -14.14 18.66 -27.93
N THR A 249 -12.97 18.43 -28.52
CA THR A 249 -12.81 17.57 -29.70
C THR A 249 -13.35 16.16 -29.46
N GLY A 250 -13.01 15.54 -28.33
CA GLY A 250 -13.53 14.22 -27.95
C GLY A 250 -15.06 14.20 -27.83
N ALA A 251 -15.65 15.21 -27.20
CA ALA A 251 -17.11 15.31 -27.07
C ALA A 251 -17.81 15.43 -28.43
N LEU A 252 -17.30 16.28 -29.33
CA LEU A 252 -17.87 16.46 -30.67
C LEU A 252 -17.73 15.20 -31.53
N ILE A 253 -16.61 14.48 -31.42
CA ILE A 253 -16.44 13.16 -32.05
C ILE A 253 -17.49 12.19 -31.53
N ALA A 254 -17.66 12.11 -30.21
CA ALA A 254 -18.65 11.22 -29.60
C ALA A 254 -20.08 11.50 -30.10
N GLN A 255 -20.48 12.78 -30.21
CA GLN A 255 -21.77 13.18 -30.79
C GLN A 255 -21.90 12.79 -32.27
N ASN A 256 -20.81 12.88 -33.04
CA ASN A 256 -20.82 12.55 -34.47
C ASN A 256 -20.89 11.04 -34.71
N THR A 257 -20.33 10.22 -33.81
CA THR A 257 -20.22 8.76 -33.98
C THR A 257 -21.27 7.97 -33.22
N HIS A 258 -21.87 8.54 -32.17
CA HIS A 258 -22.85 7.85 -31.32
C HIS A 258 -24.15 8.64 -31.19
N PRO A 259 -25.27 8.16 -31.77
CA PRO A 259 -26.57 8.83 -31.67
C PRO A 259 -27.12 8.97 -30.24
N THR A 260 -26.62 8.18 -29.29
CA THR A 260 -26.96 8.24 -27.86
C THR A 260 -26.26 9.39 -27.15
N VAL A 261 -25.15 9.90 -27.69
CA VAL A 261 -24.43 11.05 -27.16
C VAL A 261 -25.06 12.31 -27.76
N LYS A 262 -25.93 12.93 -26.97
CA LYS A 262 -26.69 14.12 -27.39
C LYS A 262 -26.15 15.37 -26.69
N LYS A 263 -27.03 16.31 -26.31
CA LYS A 263 -26.74 17.53 -25.56
C LYS A 263 -25.65 17.28 -24.52
N THR A 264 -24.42 17.70 -24.79
CA THR A 264 -23.28 17.38 -23.92
C THR A 264 -22.97 18.59 -23.06
N VAL A 265 -22.71 18.35 -21.77
CA VAL A 265 -22.24 19.36 -20.83
C VAL A 265 -20.87 18.95 -20.33
N MET A 266 -19.85 19.72 -20.71
CA MET A 266 -18.50 19.56 -20.21
C MET A 266 -18.31 20.44 -18.98
N VAL A 267 -18.00 19.84 -17.83
CA VAL A 267 -17.88 20.56 -16.56
C VAL A 267 -16.41 20.75 -16.22
N GLN A 268 -15.92 21.99 -16.29
CA GLN A 268 -14.54 22.34 -15.96
C GLN A 268 -14.44 22.77 -14.49
N ILE A 269 -13.79 21.94 -13.68
CA ILE A 269 -13.61 22.12 -12.23
C ILE A 269 -12.17 22.45 -11.81
N THR A 270 -11.27 22.67 -12.76
CA THR A 270 -9.94 23.23 -12.50
C THR A 270 -10.03 24.74 -12.32
N THR A 271 -9.33 25.30 -11.33
CA THR A 271 -9.15 26.76 -11.25
C THR A 271 -8.25 27.22 -12.40
N LEU A 272 -8.78 28.07 -13.27
CA LEU A 272 -8.04 28.67 -14.38
C LEU A 272 -7.83 30.16 -14.11
N THR A 273 -6.78 30.73 -14.69
CA THR A 273 -6.66 32.18 -14.85
C THR A 273 -7.61 32.69 -15.92
N ALA A 274 -7.98 33.98 -15.86
CA ALA A 274 -8.78 34.61 -16.90
C ALA A 274 -8.11 34.53 -18.29
N SER A 275 -6.78 34.59 -18.34
CA SER A 275 -6.01 34.47 -19.59
C SER A 275 -6.16 33.08 -20.20
N GLU A 276 -5.97 32.01 -19.42
CA GLU A 276 -6.12 30.64 -19.92
C GLU A 276 -7.53 30.36 -20.44
N TRP A 277 -8.54 30.93 -19.80
CA TRP A 277 -9.92 30.82 -20.28
C TRP A 277 -10.12 31.55 -21.62
N GLN A 278 -9.59 32.78 -21.77
CA GLN A 278 -9.70 33.52 -23.03
C GLN A 278 -8.92 32.86 -24.18
N GLU A 279 -7.77 32.26 -23.90
CA GLU A 279 -7.01 31.47 -24.87
C GLU A 279 -7.81 30.24 -25.36
N PHE A 280 -8.52 29.58 -24.44
CA PHE A 280 -9.43 28.48 -24.79
C PHE A 280 -10.61 28.97 -25.66
N LEU A 281 -11.27 30.07 -25.28
CA LEU A 281 -12.37 30.64 -26.06
C LEU A 281 -11.90 31.09 -27.46
N PHE A 282 -10.68 31.62 -27.58
CA PHE A 282 -10.07 31.98 -28.87
C PHE A 282 -9.97 30.78 -29.80
N LEU A 283 -9.47 29.64 -29.31
CA LEU A 283 -9.35 28.42 -30.12
C LEU A 283 -10.70 27.89 -30.62
N MET A 284 -11.77 28.08 -29.85
CA MET A 284 -13.11 27.65 -30.24
C MET A 284 -13.77 28.58 -31.27
N ARG A 285 -13.63 29.90 -31.08
CA ARG A 285 -14.44 30.91 -31.80
C ARG A 285 -13.74 31.57 -32.98
N ASP A 286 -12.43 31.82 -32.89
CA ASP A 286 -11.67 32.52 -33.94
C ASP A 286 -10.22 31.98 -34.05
N PRO A 287 -10.02 30.70 -34.41
CA PRO A 287 -8.69 30.10 -34.46
C PRO A 287 -7.81 30.58 -35.62
N ALA A 288 -8.33 31.43 -36.50
CA ALA A 288 -7.63 32.08 -37.60
C ALA A 288 -7.29 33.56 -37.32
N GLY A 289 -7.86 34.14 -36.26
CA GLY A 289 -7.76 35.55 -35.92
C GLY A 289 -6.38 36.01 -35.45
N GLN A 290 -6.20 37.33 -35.35
CA GLN A 290 -4.95 37.93 -34.88
C GLN A 290 -4.80 37.83 -33.35
N MET A 291 -4.23 36.71 -32.91
CA MET A 291 -3.36 36.50 -31.73
C MET A 291 -3.85 37.03 -30.37
N VAL A 292 -4.70 36.26 -29.69
CA VAL A 292 -4.60 36.17 -28.22
C VAL A 292 -3.28 35.45 -27.89
N ASN A 293 -2.38 36.10 -27.15
CA ASN A 293 -1.15 35.53 -26.57
C ASN A 293 -0.18 34.78 -27.53
N LYS A 294 -0.18 35.12 -28.82
CA LYS A 294 0.67 34.50 -29.85
C LYS A 294 0.43 33.00 -30.11
N ILE A 295 -0.78 32.49 -29.84
CA ILE A 295 -1.12 31.10 -30.13
C ILE A 295 -1.12 30.86 -31.64
N ARG A 296 -0.37 29.85 -32.10
CA ARG A 296 -0.30 29.45 -33.51
C ARG A 296 -1.22 28.25 -33.74
N THR A 297 -1.85 28.19 -34.91
CA THR A 297 -2.69 27.05 -35.34
C THR A 297 -2.20 26.53 -36.69
N THR A 298 -2.27 25.22 -36.91
CA THR A 298 -2.00 24.60 -38.21
C THR A 298 -3.19 24.74 -39.17
N PRO A 299 -3.00 24.57 -40.50
CA PRO A 299 -4.12 24.45 -41.43
C PRO A 299 -5.07 23.30 -41.10
N ASP A 300 -4.55 22.14 -40.71
CA ASP A 300 -5.38 20.98 -40.33
C ASP A 300 -6.21 21.25 -39.07
N PHE A 301 -5.68 22.05 -38.12
CA PHE A 301 -6.45 22.50 -36.96
C PHE A 301 -7.66 23.32 -37.37
N ARG A 302 -7.41 24.34 -38.20
CA ARG A 302 -8.48 25.24 -38.64
C ARG A 302 -9.49 24.50 -39.52
N GLY A 303 -9.01 23.65 -40.42
CA GLY A 303 -9.85 22.78 -41.24
C GLY A 303 -10.75 21.89 -40.39
N TRP A 304 -10.21 21.23 -39.36
CA TRP A 304 -11.04 20.41 -38.46
C TRP A 304 -12.07 21.25 -37.70
N ASN A 305 -11.68 22.43 -37.20
CA ASN A 305 -12.57 23.33 -36.46
C ASN A 305 -13.76 23.80 -37.32
N GLU A 306 -13.47 24.20 -38.56
CA GLU A 306 -14.47 24.60 -39.57
C GLU A 306 -15.35 23.43 -40.00
N GLU A 307 -14.75 22.28 -40.36
CA GLU A 307 -15.46 21.05 -40.75
C GLU A 307 -16.46 20.58 -39.68
N ASN A 308 -16.08 20.71 -38.41
CA ASN A 308 -16.91 20.31 -37.27
C ASN A 308 -17.79 21.42 -36.72
N LYS A 309 -17.75 22.62 -37.31
CA LYS A 309 -18.55 23.79 -36.91
C LYS A 309 -18.43 24.09 -35.42
N VAL A 310 -17.20 24.09 -34.89
CA VAL A 310 -16.96 24.23 -33.45
C VAL A 310 -17.58 25.52 -32.90
N GLY A 311 -17.40 26.65 -33.58
CA GLY A 311 -17.97 27.94 -33.17
C GLY A 311 -19.51 27.97 -33.11
N ASP A 312 -20.20 27.14 -33.89
CA ASP A 312 -21.67 27.04 -33.87
C ASP A 312 -22.20 25.98 -32.88
N ARG A 313 -21.38 24.96 -32.62
CA ARG A 313 -21.77 23.80 -31.82
C ARG A 313 -21.38 23.91 -30.35
N VAL A 314 -20.36 24.69 -30.04
CA VAL A 314 -19.81 24.79 -28.69
C VAL A 314 -20.14 26.15 -28.08
N GLN A 315 -20.79 26.11 -26.93
CA GLN A 315 -21.15 27.26 -26.11
C GLN A 315 -20.41 27.16 -24.78
N ASP A 316 -20.28 28.27 -24.07
CA ASP A 316 -19.64 28.35 -22.76
C ASP A 316 -20.51 29.12 -21.77
N LEU A 317 -20.46 28.68 -20.52
CA LEU A 317 -21.20 29.27 -19.42
C LEU A 317 -20.27 29.46 -18.22
N GLY A 318 -20.19 30.71 -17.74
CA GLY A 318 -19.32 31.10 -16.64
C GLY A 318 -17.88 31.42 -17.06
N SER A 319 -17.06 31.77 -16.07
CA SER A 319 -15.64 32.09 -16.23
C SER A 319 -14.91 32.04 -14.88
N PRO A 320 -13.57 32.12 -14.86
CA PRO A 320 -12.79 32.28 -13.62
C PRO A 320 -13.28 33.38 -12.67
N ASN A 321 -13.90 34.43 -13.19
CA ASN A 321 -14.39 35.57 -12.40
C ASN A 321 -15.90 35.53 -12.13
N SER A 322 -16.63 34.56 -12.70
CA SER A 322 -18.09 34.47 -12.58
C SER A 322 -18.56 33.03 -12.72
N VAL A 323 -18.93 32.41 -11.60
CA VAL A 323 -19.54 31.08 -11.56
C VAL A 323 -21.02 31.22 -11.93
N PRO A 324 -21.58 30.37 -12.81
CA PRO A 324 -22.96 30.49 -13.24
C PRO A 324 -23.96 30.18 -12.12
N THR A 325 -25.21 30.64 -12.26
CA THR A 325 -26.33 30.24 -11.40
C THR A 325 -27.10 29.06 -12.01
N VAL A 326 -28.01 28.47 -11.23
CA VAL A 326 -28.90 27.40 -11.70
C VAL A 326 -29.83 27.91 -12.80
N GLU A 327 -30.30 29.15 -12.68
CA GLU A 327 -31.22 29.77 -13.64
C GLU A 327 -30.53 29.99 -14.99
N GLN A 328 -29.28 30.49 -14.98
CA GLN A 328 -28.48 30.63 -16.21
C GLN A 328 -28.20 29.27 -16.86
N LEU A 329 -27.89 28.25 -16.04
CA LEU A 329 -27.71 26.89 -16.54
C LEU A 329 -28.99 26.35 -17.19
N ASP A 330 -30.13 26.45 -16.51
CA ASP A 330 -31.41 25.95 -17.05
C ASP A 330 -31.82 26.71 -18.33
N GLU A 331 -31.52 28.01 -18.42
CA GLU A 331 -31.72 28.80 -19.64
C GLU A 331 -30.88 28.25 -20.80
N ASP A 332 -29.56 28.12 -20.64
CA ASP A 332 -28.67 27.61 -21.69
C ASP A 332 -29.04 26.18 -22.10
N LEU A 333 -29.37 25.31 -21.14
CA LEU A 333 -29.79 23.93 -21.43
C LEU A 333 -31.10 23.87 -22.23
N SER A 334 -32.01 24.84 -22.05
CA SER A 334 -33.27 24.91 -22.80
C SER A 334 -33.03 25.19 -24.30
N TYR A 335 -31.98 25.94 -24.64
CA TYR A 335 -31.61 26.27 -26.01
C TYR A 335 -30.59 25.30 -26.62
N LEU A 336 -29.88 24.52 -25.81
CA LEU A 336 -28.89 23.55 -26.26
C LEU A 336 -29.54 22.44 -27.11
N LYS A 337 -29.05 22.24 -28.33
CA LYS A 337 -29.55 21.20 -29.27
C LYS A 337 -28.78 19.88 -29.11
N ASP A 338 -29.36 18.79 -29.60
CA ASP A 338 -28.80 17.43 -29.47
C ASP A 338 -27.35 17.30 -29.97
N ASN A 339 -26.94 18.08 -30.97
CA ASN A 339 -25.59 18.06 -31.52
C ASN A 339 -24.69 19.19 -30.99
N GLN A 340 -25.04 19.81 -29.87
CA GLN A 340 -24.29 20.92 -29.27
C GLN A 340 -23.68 20.55 -27.92
N LEU A 341 -22.62 21.27 -27.57
CA LEU A 341 -21.84 21.12 -26.34
C LEU A 341 -21.88 22.43 -25.55
N LEU A 342 -22.15 22.35 -24.25
CA LEU A 342 -22.01 23.47 -23.32
C LEU A 342 -20.81 23.22 -22.39
N VAL A 343 -19.85 24.15 -22.37
CA VAL A 343 -18.69 24.11 -21.47
C VAL A 343 -18.98 24.98 -20.26
N VAL A 344 -19.20 24.37 -19.10
CA VAL A 344 -19.57 25.06 -17.86
C VAL A 344 -18.33 25.22 -16.98
N TYR A 345 -17.92 26.45 -16.70
CA TYR A 345 -16.84 26.74 -15.76
C TYR A 345 -17.38 26.78 -14.32
N ILE A 346 -16.88 25.88 -13.47
CA ILE A 346 -17.20 25.81 -12.03
C ILE A 346 -15.98 26.11 -11.16
N GLY A 347 -14.80 25.69 -11.60
CA GLY A 347 -13.56 25.74 -10.80
C GLY A 347 -13.61 24.80 -9.58
N LYS A 348 -12.72 25.03 -8.60
CA LYS A 348 -12.55 24.18 -7.40
C LYS A 348 -13.88 23.90 -6.68
N ILE A 349 -14.12 22.64 -6.33
CA ILE A 349 -15.29 22.14 -5.61
C ILE A 349 -14.91 21.18 -4.47
N PRO A 350 -15.78 20.99 -3.45
CA PRO A 350 -15.62 19.97 -2.42
C PRO A 350 -15.57 18.53 -2.96
N ALA A 351 -14.87 17.64 -2.25
CA ALA A 351 -14.64 16.27 -2.68
C ALA A 351 -15.92 15.42 -2.88
N PRO A 352 -16.95 15.49 -2.00
CA PRO A 352 -18.19 14.74 -2.25
C PRO A 352 -18.87 15.09 -3.58
N LEU A 353 -18.84 16.36 -3.97
CA LEU A 353 -19.36 16.80 -5.28
C LEU A 353 -18.46 16.36 -6.43
N PHE A 354 -17.14 16.43 -6.24
CA PHE A 354 -16.17 15.94 -7.21
C PHE A 354 -16.40 14.45 -7.52
N ASP A 355 -16.48 13.62 -6.48
CA ASP A 355 -16.61 12.17 -6.63
C ASP A 355 -17.96 11.80 -7.26
N ALA A 356 -19.05 12.44 -6.84
CA ALA A 356 -20.38 12.26 -7.43
C ALA A 356 -20.43 12.66 -8.92
N LEU A 357 -19.76 13.76 -9.29
CA LEU A 357 -19.66 14.22 -10.67
C LEU A 357 -18.91 13.22 -11.55
N TYR A 358 -17.78 12.68 -11.08
CA TYR A 358 -16.99 11.68 -11.81
C TYR A 358 -17.71 10.32 -11.91
N ALA A 359 -18.36 9.89 -10.84
CA ALA A 359 -19.20 8.69 -10.84
C ALA A 359 -20.36 8.79 -11.84
N SER A 360 -20.92 10.00 -12.02
CA SER A 360 -22.07 10.25 -12.90
C SER A 360 -21.70 10.56 -14.34
N ALA A 361 -20.42 10.62 -14.69
CA ALA A 361 -19.98 10.86 -16.06
C ALA A 361 -20.60 9.88 -17.06
N THR A 362 -20.88 10.38 -18.28
CA THR A 362 -21.37 9.59 -19.42
C THR A 362 -20.42 9.63 -20.62
N LEU A 363 -19.33 10.41 -20.51
CA LEU A 363 -18.16 10.36 -21.36
C LEU A 363 -16.91 10.12 -20.51
N PRO A 364 -15.80 9.60 -21.08
CA PRO A 364 -14.57 9.36 -20.32
C PRO A 364 -14.06 10.66 -19.71
N PRO A 365 -14.06 10.84 -18.38
CA PRO A 365 -13.65 12.10 -17.76
C PRO A 365 -12.16 12.35 -17.94
N VAL A 366 -11.75 13.61 -17.90
CA VAL A 366 -10.33 14.01 -17.89
C VAL A 366 -9.87 14.26 -16.47
N LEU A 367 -8.72 13.70 -16.07
CA LEU A 367 -8.15 13.87 -14.72
C LEU A 367 -6.62 13.95 -14.77
N GLU A 368 -5.99 14.36 -13.69
CA GLU A 368 -4.52 14.27 -13.56
C GLU A 368 -4.07 13.45 -12.33
N GLY A 369 -4.58 13.82 -11.14
CA GLY A 369 -4.05 13.32 -9.87
C GLY A 369 -4.14 11.80 -9.68
N GLN A 370 -3.18 11.24 -8.94
CA GLN A 370 -3.12 9.81 -8.64
C GLN A 370 -4.32 9.34 -7.80
N ASN A 371 -4.80 10.17 -6.87
CA ASN A 371 -5.99 9.89 -6.06
C ASN A 371 -7.27 9.86 -6.93
N THR A 372 -7.37 10.72 -7.94
CA THR A 372 -8.49 10.66 -8.90
C THR A 372 -8.39 9.42 -9.79
N ALA A 373 -7.17 8.99 -10.15
CA ALA A 373 -6.99 7.71 -10.83
C ALA A 373 -7.47 6.54 -9.95
N GLU A 374 -7.16 6.54 -8.65
CA GLU A 374 -7.67 5.55 -7.67
C GLU A 374 -9.21 5.51 -7.61
N LEU A 375 -9.89 6.66 -7.66
CA LEU A 375 -11.35 6.71 -7.83
C LEU A 375 -11.79 5.99 -9.12
N MET A 376 -11.14 6.29 -10.25
CA MET A 376 -11.53 5.67 -11.52
C MET A 376 -11.21 4.16 -11.58
N LEU A 377 -10.16 3.69 -10.90
CA LEU A 377 -9.87 2.26 -10.74
C LEU A 377 -11.03 1.55 -10.02
N ASN A 378 -11.56 2.16 -8.95
CA ASN A 378 -12.72 1.65 -8.21
C ASN A 378 -14.02 1.71 -9.05
N LEU A 379 -14.21 2.76 -9.85
CA LEU A 379 -15.37 2.89 -10.74
C LEU A 379 -15.31 1.97 -11.97
N GLY A 380 -14.11 1.56 -12.41
CA GLY A 380 -13.90 0.71 -13.59
C GLY A 380 -14.44 1.31 -14.88
N LYS A 381 -14.42 2.63 -14.99
CA LYS A 381 -14.84 3.35 -16.19
C LYS A 381 -13.60 3.85 -16.94
N PRO A 382 -13.61 3.86 -18.28
CA PRO A 382 -12.52 4.49 -19.05
C PRO A 382 -12.36 5.98 -18.71
N TYR A 383 -11.15 6.52 -18.81
CA TYR A 383 -10.85 7.95 -18.56
C TYR A 383 -9.61 8.39 -19.32
N PHE A 384 -9.42 9.72 -19.38
CA PHE A 384 -8.22 10.33 -19.88
C PHE A 384 -7.39 10.92 -18.73
N LYS A 385 -6.25 10.32 -18.44
CA LYS A 385 -5.25 10.90 -17.54
C LYS A 385 -4.27 11.83 -18.26
N ILE A 386 -4.17 13.05 -17.75
CA ILE A 386 -3.13 14.01 -18.13
C ILE A 386 -1.78 13.52 -17.58
N THR A 387 -0.87 13.22 -18.49
CA THR A 387 0.47 12.69 -18.20
C THR A 387 1.54 13.47 -18.95
N SER A 388 2.80 13.31 -18.55
CA SER A 388 3.97 13.91 -19.19
C SER A 388 4.92 12.82 -19.68
N ASN A 389 5.85 13.16 -20.58
CA ASN A 389 6.90 12.23 -21.02
C ASN A 389 7.68 11.59 -19.86
N ASN A 390 7.94 12.36 -18.80
CA ASN A 390 8.72 11.89 -17.65
C ASN A 390 7.94 10.92 -16.75
N SER A 391 6.61 10.90 -16.85
CA SER A 391 5.74 10.04 -16.06
C SER A 391 5.09 8.92 -16.87
N HIS A 392 5.36 8.84 -18.18
CA HIS A 392 4.68 7.93 -19.11
C HIS A 392 4.74 6.46 -18.65
N GLU A 393 5.94 5.93 -18.41
CA GLU A 393 6.08 4.53 -18.00
C GLU A 393 5.43 4.25 -16.62
N ALA A 394 5.56 5.19 -15.67
CA ALA A 394 4.94 5.06 -14.36
C ALA A 394 3.41 5.09 -14.46
N ASP A 395 2.84 5.99 -15.28
CA ASP A 395 1.41 6.09 -15.49
C ASP A 395 0.84 4.88 -16.23
N ALA A 396 1.57 4.27 -17.16
CA ALA A 396 1.18 3.01 -17.79
C ALA A 396 1.11 1.87 -16.76
N ARG A 397 1.92 1.91 -15.70
CA ARG A 397 1.96 0.84 -14.69
C ARG A 397 0.92 1.04 -13.59
N PHE A 398 0.69 2.28 -13.20
CA PHE A 398 -0.11 2.62 -12.03
C PHE A 398 -1.42 3.27 -12.42
N SER A 399 -1.36 4.31 -13.23
CA SER A 399 -2.54 5.08 -13.59
C SER A 399 -3.44 4.40 -14.61
N TYR A 400 -2.98 3.35 -15.28
CA TYR A 400 -3.78 2.36 -15.99
C TYR A 400 -3.31 0.99 -15.52
N ALA A 401 -3.78 0.55 -14.35
CA ALA A 401 -3.20 -0.61 -13.68
C ALA A 401 -3.28 -1.88 -14.53
N THR A 402 -2.19 -2.66 -14.54
CA THR A 402 -2.16 -3.98 -15.18
C THR A 402 -2.45 -5.06 -14.14
N LEU A 403 -3.41 -5.94 -14.45
CA LEU A 403 -3.75 -7.10 -13.63
C LEU A 403 -3.18 -8.40 -14.25
N PRO A 404 -2.73 -9.37 -13.43
CA PRO A 404 -2.61 -9.31 -11.96
C PRO A 404 -1.52 -8.30 -11.53
N LEU A 405 -1.61 -7.78 -10.29
CA LEU A 405 -0.64 -6.79 -9.79
C LEU A 405 0.80 -7.30 -9.74
N SER A 406 1.05 -8.61 -9.83
CA SER A 406 2.41 -9.16 -9.89
C SER A 406 3.11 -8.92 -11.23
N SER A 407 2.40 -8.44 -12.26
CA SER A 407 2.97 -8.16 -13.58
C SER A 407 4.12 -7.15 -13.52
N THR A 408 5.26 -7.49 -14.13
CA THR A 408 6.50 -6.70 -14.08
C THR A 408 6.51 -5.46 -15.00
N GLY A 409 5.60 -5.40 -15.97
CA GLY A 409 5.44 -4.29 -16.89
C GLY A 409 3.96 -3.96 -17.16
N ALA A 410 3.74 -2.86 -17.87
CA ALA A 410 2.40 -2.47 -18.32
C ALA A 410 1.91 -3.43 -19.43
N GLY A 411 0.65 -3.86 -19.31
CA GLY A 411 -0.02 -4.64 -20.34
C GLY A 411 -0.38 -3.78 -21.56
N THR A 412 -0.71 -4.43 -22.68
CA THR A 412 -1.07 -3.75 -23.93
C THR A 412 -2.22 -2.76 -23.75
N ASP A 413 -3.25 -3.15 -22.99
CA ASP A 413 -4.35 -2.23 -22.75
C ASP A 413 -3.91 -1.01 -21.92
N ALA A 414 -3.21 -1.21 -20.82
CA ALA A 414 -2.69 -0.10 -20.04
C ALA A 414 -1.87 0.90 -20.89
N THR A 415 -0.96 0.40 -21.74
CA THR A 415 -0.14 1.22 -22.64
C THR A 415 -0.98 1.96 -23.67
N ASN A 416 -1.90 1.28 -24.37
CA ASN A 416 -2.75 1.93 -25.37
C ASN A 416 -3.63 3.02 -24.75
N SER A 417 -4.20 2.77 -23.57
CA SER A 417 -5.01 3.76 -22.84
C SER A 417 -4.21 4.99 -22.45
N LEU A 418 -2.95 4.80 -22.06
CA LEU A 418 -2.04 5.90 -21.79
C LEU A 418 -1.71 6.68 -23.06
N ASP A 419 -1.34 5.99 -24.14
CA ASP A 419 -0.97 6.61 -25.41
C ASP A 419 -2.13 7.44 -25.99
N GLU A 420 -3.35 6.91 -25.96
CA GLU A 420 -4.56 7.61 -26.39
C GLU A 420 -4.79 8.89 -25.59
N SER A 421 -4.63 8.82 -24.27
CA SER A 421 -4.78 9.98 -23.38
C SER A 421 -3.65 11.00 -23.56
N PHE A 422 -2.41 10.53 -23.61
CA PHE A 422 -1.23 11.36 -23.78
C PHE A 422 -1.26 12.08 -25.13
N ASN A 423 -1.43 11.35 -26.23
CA ASN A 423 -1.44 11.92 -27.58
C ASN A 423 -2.71 12.74 -27.85
N GLY A 424 -3.86 12.24 -27.39
CA GLY A 424 -5.16 12.83 -27.70
C GLY A 424 -5.51 14.05 -26.84
N ILE A 425 -5.12 14.10 -25.57
CA ILE A 425 -5.47 15.19 -24.66
C ILE A 425 -4.28 16.13 -24.40
N TYR A 426 -3.11 15.60 -24.06
CA TYR A 426 -2.01 16.39 -23.51
C TYR A 426 -0.97 16.86 -24.54
N PHE A 427 -0.43 15.95 -25.35
CA PHE A 427 0.78 16.15 -26.14
C PHE A 427 0.53 17.01 -27.38
N THR A 428 -0.55 16.71 -28.10
CA THR A 428 -0.86 17.41 -29.34
C THR A 428 -1.50 18.76 -29.07
N ARG A 429 -0.92 19.78 -29.69
CA ARG A 429 -1.23 21.19 -29.54
C ARG A 429 -1.77 21.76 -30.85
N PRO A 430 -2.50 22.88 -30.80
CA PRO A 430 -3.02 23.52 -32.01
C PRO A 430 -1.97 23.86 -33.07
N ASP A 431 -0.73 24.15 -32.65
CA ASP A 431 0.40 24.50 -33.53
C ASP A 431 1.13 23.28 -34.12
N ASN A 432 0.80 22.07 -33.67
CA ASN A 432 1.39 20.82 -34.17
C ASN A 432 0.33 19.76 -34.55
N TRP A 433 -0.92 20.17 -34.73
CA TRP A 433 -2.01 19.30 -35.13
C TRP A 433 -1.93 19.00 -36.63
N TYR A 434 -1.56 17.78 -37.00
CA TYR A 434 -1.48 17.37 -38.41
C TYR A 434 -2.20 16.04 -38.60
N ARG A 435 -3.06 15.94 -39.62
CA ARG A 435 -3.94 14.79 -39.87
C ARG A 435 -3.18 13.50 -40.19
N ASP A 436 -1.98 13.61 -40.73
CA ASP A 436 -1.08 12.50 -41.08
C ASP A 436 -0.27 11.96 -39.90
N ARG A 437 -0.28 12.64 -38.75
CA ARG A 437 0.48 12.22 -37.57
C ARG A 437 -0.29 11.22 -36.72
N PRO A 438 0.40 10.24 -36.12
CA PRO A 438 -0.22 9.30 -35.20
C PRO A 438 -0.76 10.00 -33.94
N THR A 439 -0.29 11.20 -33.61
CA THR A 439 -0.72 11.91 -32.40
C THR A 439 -1.99 12.75 -32.60
N TYR A 440 -2.61 12.76 -33.77
CA TYR A 440 -3.78 13.60 -34.09
C TYR A 440 -5.02 13.25 -33.21
N PRO A 441 -5.48 14.12 -32.27
CA PRO A 441 -6.62 13.81 -31.40
C PRO A 441 -7.84 13.13 -32.05
N PRO A 442 -8.30 13.52 -33.26
CA PRO A 442 -9.44 12.85 -33.87
C PRO A 442 -9.25 11.39 -34.24
N THR A 443 -8.00 10.90 -34.35
CA THR A 443 -7.72 9.46 -34.51
C THR A 443 -7.40 8.77 -33.18
N GLN A 444 -6.97 9.51 -32.16
CA GLN A 444 -6.56 8.96 -30.86
C GLN A 444 -7.73 8.80 -29.88
N LEU A 445 -8.60 9.80 -29.76
CA LEU A 445 -9.69 9.83 -28.78
C LEU A 445 -10.82 8.80 -29.01
N PRO A 446 -11.17 8.37 -30.24
CA PRO A 446 -12.31 7.48 -30.46
C PRO A 446 -12.25 6.16 -29.70
N ALA A 447 -11.06 5.56 -29.51
CA ALA A 447 -10.94 4.24 -28.88
C ALA A 447 -11.44 4.24 -27.42
N MET A 448 -10.98 5.20 -26.61
CA MET A 448 -11.44 5.39 -25.23
C MET A 448 -12.92 5.79 -25.15
N ILE A 449 -13.39 6.66 -26.07
CA ILE A 449 -14.80 7.09 -26.15
C ILE A 449 -15.70 5.88 -26.43
N ASN A 450 -15.36 5.08 -27.44
CA ASN A 450 -16.10 3.88 -27.80
C ASN A 450 -16.18 2.89 -26.63
N ALA A 451 -15.09 2.73 -25.89
CA ALA A 451 -15.05 1.86 -24.70
C ALA A 451 -16.00 2.31 -23.59
N TYR A 452 -16.24 3.62 -23.48
CA TYR A 452 -17.10 4.20 -22.47
C TYR A 452 -18.57 4.20 -22.88
N VAL A 453 -18.87 4.63 -24.10
CA VAL A 453 -20.24 4.82 -24.61
C VAL A 453 -20.85 3.50 -25.08
N GLN A 454 -20.04 2.59 -25.62
CA GLN A 454 -20.47 1.29 -26.15
C GLN A 454 -19.62 0.15 -25.54
N PRO A 455 -19.79 -0.13 -24.23
CA PRO A 455 -18.92 -1.07 -23.53
C PRO A 455 -19.14 -2.54 -23.93
N ALA A 456 -20.34 -2.89 -24.44
CA ALA A 456 -20.69 -4.26 -24.77
C ALA A 456 -19.77 -4.84 -25.88
N GLY A 457 -19.06 -5.92 -25.56
CA GLY A 457 -18.12 -6.57 -26.48
C GLY A 457 -16.82 -5.81 -26.74
N ASN A 458 -16.60 -4.66 -26.08
CA ASN A 458 -15.39 -3.86 -26.25
C ASN A 458 -14.27 -4.37 -25.31
N ALA A 459 -13.10 -4.72 -25.87
CA ALA A 459 -11.95 -5.22 -25.11
C ALA A 459 -11.44 -4.19 -24.08
N ARG A 460 -11.39 -2.91 -24.46
CA ARG A 460 -10.99 -1.80 -23.58
C ARG A 460 -11.94 -1.65 -22.40
N ALA A 461 -13.25 -1.77 -22.64
CA ALA A 461 -14.26 -1.74 -21.58
C ALA A 461 -14.10 -2.93 -20.62
N THR A 462 -13.81 -4.12 -21.16
CA THR A 462 -13.53 -5.33 -20.37
C THR A 462 -12.31 -5.14 -19.47
N TYR A 463 -11.26 -4.48 -19.97
CA TYR A 463 -10.08 -4.13 -19.19
C TYR A 463 -10.39 -3.21 -17.99
N PHE A 464 -11.19 -2.17 -18.16
CA PHE A 464 -11.60 -1.29 -17.05
C PHE A 464 -12.58 -1.99 -16.08
N ALA A 465 -13.47 -2.85 -16.58
CA ALA A 465 -14.35 -3.65 -15.72
C ALA A 465 -13.56 -4.63 -14.83
N ALA A 466 -12.47 -5.22 -15.35
CA ALA A 466 -11.56 -6.05 -14.57
C ALA A 466 -10.86 -5.25 -13.46
N GLN A 467 -10.51 -3.97 -13.72
CA GLN A 467 -9.99 -3.09 -12.69
C GLN A 467 -11.00 -2.85 -11.57
N ARG A 468 -12.26 -2.51 -11.88
CA ARG A 468 -13.30 -2.39 -10.85
C ARG A 468 -13.45 -3.67 -10.05
N THR A 469 -13.52 -4.81 -10.71
CA THR A 469 -13.65 -6.11 -10.03
C THR A 469 -12.52 -6.33 -9.00
N TYR A 470 -11.32 -5.85 -9.28
CA TYR A 470 -10.17 -5.98 -8.39
C TYR A 470 -10.09 -4.89 -7.32
N PHE A 471 -10.19 -3.61 -7.71
CA PHE A 471 -9.96 -2.47 -6.79
C PHE A 471 -11.19 -2.16 -5.93
N HIS A 472 -12.39 -2.48 -6.42
CA HIS A 472 -13.64 -2.37 -5.68
C HIS A 472 -13.99 -3.67 -4.92
N ASP A 473 -12.97 -4.42 -4.52
CA ASP A 473 -13.09 -5.60 -3.67
C ASP A 473 -12.39 -5.32 -2.33
N GLU A 474 -13.14 -5.37 -1.24
CA GLU A 474 -12.62 -5.15 0.11
C GLU A 474 -11.48 -6.11 0.47
N LEU A 475 -11.48 -7.33 -0.06
CA LEU A 475 -10.40 -8.28 0.18
C LEU A 475 -9.10 -7.87 -0.54
N ASN A 476 -9.18 -6.99 -1.53
CA ASN A 476 -8.02 -6.45 -2.22
C ASN A 476 -7.61 -5.04 -1.75
N ASP A 477 -8.38 -4.46 -0.83
CA ASP A 477 -8.15 -3.14 -0.24
C ASP A 477 -6.78 -3.00 0.43
N LYS A 478 -6.10 -1.88 0.18
CA LYS A 478 -4.84 -1.53 0.84
C LYS A 478 -4.99 -1.39 2.36
N LEU A 479 -6.06 -0.76 2.85
CA LEU A 479 -6.21 -0.52 4.29
C LEU A 479 -6.35 -1.84 5.05
N LEU A 480 -7.26 -2.71 4.63
CA LEU A 480 -7.43 -4.02 5.26
C LEU A 480 -6.19 -4.89 5.17
N ARG A 481 -5.47 -4.89 4.03
CA ARG A 481 -4.21 -5.64 3.90
C ARG A 481 -3.10 -5.09 4.78
N GLY A 482 -2.97 -3.77 4.90
CA GLY A 482 -2.01 -3.12 5.79
C GLY A 482 -2.29 -3.44 7.26
N LEU A 483 -3.55 -3.33 7.67
CA LEU A 483 -3.97 -3.66 9.04
C LEU A 483 -3.86 -5.15 9.35
N ASP A 484 -4.10 -6.02 8.38
CA ASP A 484 -3.91 -7.45 8.52
C ASP A 484 -2.44 -7.82 8.80
N LEU A 485 -1.49 -7.26 8.06
CA LEU A 485 -0.06 -7.43 8.34
C LEU A 485 0.33 -6.85 9.71
N PHE A 486 -0.26 -5.71 10.09
CA PHE A 486 -0.02 -5.14 11.41
C PHE A 486 -0.54 -6.04 12.54
N VAL A 487 -1.84 -6.36 12.53
CA VAL A 487 -2.51 -7.04 13.65
C VAL A 487 -2.09 -8.52 13.74
N ASN A 488 -2.07 -9.23 12.62
CA ASN A 488 -1.87 -10.69 12.63
C ASN A 488 -0.40 -11.11 12.54
N LEU A 489 0.48 -10.22 12.08
CA LEU A 489 1.89 -10.54 11.87
C LEU A 489 2.83 -9.76 12.79
N ILE A 490 2.71 -8.44 12.86
CA ILE A 490 3.58 -7.64 13.74
C ILE A 490 3.11 -7.74 15.19
N GLY A 491 1.80 -7.68 15.43
CA GLY A 491 1.20 -7.69 16.76
C GLY A 491 1.14 -6.27 17.36
N PRO A 492 -0.04 -5.78 17.78
CA PRO A 492 -0.15 -4.48 18.42
C PRO A 492 0.45 -4.50 19.83
N ALA A 493 1.21 -3.47 20.19
CA ALA A 493 1.62 -3.24 21.56
C ALA A 493 0.44 -2.75 22.42
N ALA A 494 0.41 -3.18 23.69
CA ALA A 494 -0.63 -2.82 24.64
C ALA A 494 -0.40 -1.42 25.23
N LEU A 495 -1.49 -0.69 25.49
CA LEU A 495 -1.44 0.67 26.04
C LEU A 495 -1.00 0.71 27.51
N GLU A 496 -1.32 -0.33 28.29
CA GLU A 496 -1.05 -0.35 29.73
C GLU A 496 0.46 -0.38 30.04
N GLU A 497 1.23 -1.15 29.28
CA GLU A 497 2.69 -1.17 29.35
C GLU A 497 3.28 0.22 29.08
N HIS A 498 2.64 1.00 28.20
CA HIS A 498 3.05 2.36 27.88
C HIS A 498 2.69 3.38 28.96
N ARG A 499 1.50 3.28 29.55
CA ARG A 499 1.09 4.13 30.67
C ARG A 499 1.94 3.91 31.91
N LEU A 500 2.20 2.65 32.26
CA LEU A 500 3.05 2.29 33.40
C LEU A 500 4.46 2.85 33.26
N ALA A 501 5.03 2.77 32.06
CA ALA A 501 6.39 3.25 31.83
C ALA A 501 6.49 4.78 31.70
N LEU A 502 5.47 5.46 31.15
CA LEU A 502 5.39 6.94 31.20
C LEU A 502 5.27 7.43 32.65
N ALA A 503 4.43 6.79 33.46
CA ALA A 503 4.29 7.13 34.88
C ALA A 503 5.59 6.93 35.66
N HIS A 504 6.36 5.87 35.36
CA HIS A 504 7.70 5.68 35.93
C HIS A 504 8.70 6.73 35.45
N ALA A 505 8.68 7.13 34.17
CA ALA A 505 9.55 8.18 33.65
C ALA A 505 9.27 9.56 34.27
N GLU A 506 8.01 9.91 34.50
CA GLU A 506 7.62 11.14 35.22
C GLU A 506 8.05 11.11 36.70
N LEU A 507 7.99 9.95 37.35
CA LEU A 507 8.49 9.74 38.72
C LEU A 507 10.02 9.82 38.81
N ASP A 508 10.74 9.37 37.78
CA ASP A 508 12.20 9.45 37.70
C ASP A 508 12.68 10.89 37.44
N ASP A 509 11.97 11.65 36.59
CA ASP A 509 12.28 13.06 36.30
C ASP A 509 11.93 13.98 37.50
N ALA A 510 10.84 13.67 38.22
CA ALA A 510 10.48 14.36 39.47
C ALA A 510 11.44 14.06 40.64
N ASN A 511 12.16 12.94 40.59
CA ASN A 511 13.16 12.55 41.58
C ASN A 511 14.61 12.82 41.14
N ALA A 512 14.82 13.49 40.00
CA ALA A 512 16.15 13.87 39.54
C ALA A 512 16.78 14.87 40.53
N PRO A 513 17.91 14.53 41.20
CA PRO A 513 18.56 15.47 42.09
C PRO A 513 19.22 16.56 41.25
N VAL A 514 18.86 17.82 41.54
CA VAL A 514 19.70 18.96 41.20
C VAL A 514 21.01 18.78 41.95
N HIS A 515 22.15 18.60 41.27
CA HIS A 515 23.42 19.32 41.53
C HIS A 515 24.65 18.71 40.84
N GLU A 516 25.42 19.64 40.25
CA GLU A 516 26.89 19.80 40.19
C GLU A 516 27.85 18.61 39.95
N ALA A 517 28.84 18.92 39.11
CA ALA A 517 29.92 18.06 38.64
C ALA A 517 30.78 17.45 39.76
N GLY A 518 31.09 16.16 39.64
CA GLY A 518 32.13 15.51 40.45
C GLY A 518 32.20 14.00 40.23
N ALA A 519 33.36 13.50 39.80
CA ALA A 519 33.64 12.12 39.46
C ALA A 519 33.56 11.13 40.65
N ALA A 520 33.08 9.90 40.40
CA ALA A 520 33.78 8.63 40.70
C ALA A 520 32.87 7.41 40.43
N ALA A 521 33.47 6.37 39.86
CA ALA A 521 32.85 5.09 39.53
C ALA A 521 32.39 4.28 40.76
N ARG A 522 31.25 3.57 40.63
CA ARG A 522 30.95 2.33 41.36
C ARG A 522 29.87 1.50 40.64
N ALA A 523 30.04 0.18 40.69
CA ALA A 523 29.31 -0.85 39.96
C ALA A 523 27.81 -0.97 40.30
N PRO A 524 26.95 -1.45 39.38
CA PRO A 524 25.54 -1.66 39.68
C PRO A 524 25.33 -2.93 40.54
N ALA A 525 24.59 -2.73 41.62
CA ALA A 525 24.10 -3.78 42.50
C ALA A 525 22.97 -4.57 41.82
N ARG A 526 22.99 -5.90 42.02
CA ARG A 526 21.91 -6.82 41.68
C ARG A 526 20.61 -6.39 42.36
N ILE A 527 19.57 -6.14 41.58
CA ILE A 527 18.18 -6.09 42.05
C ILE A 527 17.56 -7.45 41.75
N ALA A 528 17.11 -8.13 42.81
CA ALA A 528 16.40 -9.39 42.75
C ALA A 528 15.01 -9.18 42.14
N HIS A 529 14.69 -9.90 41.07
CA HIS A 529 13.34 -9.96 40.52
C HIS A 529 12.39 -10.60 41.54
N ARG A 530 11.41 -9.82 42.00
CA ARG A 530 10.20 -10.35 42.66
C ARG A 530 9.32 -11.00 41.60
N LYS A 531 8.99 -12.26 41.86
CA LYS A 531 8.10 -13.12 41.07
C LYS A 531 6.65 -12.58 41.12
N PRO A 532 5.92 -12.46 40.00
CA PRO A 532 4.48 -12.20 40.02
C PRO A 532 3.71 -13.42 40.59
N PRO A 533 2.49 -13.24 41.11
CA PRO A 533 1.74 -14.29 41.79
C PRO A 533 1.41 -15.43 40.81
N THR A 534 1.77 -16.63 41.24
CA THR A 534 1.52 -17.89 40.56
C THR A 534 0.02 -18.17 40.60
N ARG A 535 -0.63 -18.29 39.43
CA ARG A 535 -1.96 -18.90 39.35
C ARG A 535 -1.76 -20.36 39.75
N VAL A 536 -2.38 -20.76 40.86
CA VAL A 536 -2.35 -22.14 41.35
C VAL A 536 -3.14 -22.98 40.35
N ALA A 537 -2.44 -23.73 39.50
CA ALA A 537 -3.01 -24.87 38.80
C ALA A 537 -3.10 -26.03 39.80
N GLY A 538 -4.31 -26.41 40.18
CA GLY A 538 -4.56 -27.68 40.83
C GLY A 538 -4.32 -28.77 39.79
N GLY A 539 -3.20 -29.46 39.88
CA GLY A 539 -3.01 -30.72 39.17
C GLY A 539 -3.83 -31.80 39.87
N ASP A 540 -4.88 -32.28 39.21
CA ASP A 540 -5.55 -33.50 39.62
C ASP A 540 -4.62 -34.70 39.36
N ALA A 541 -4.71 -35.71 40.23
CA ALA A 541 -3.75 -36.79 40.40
C ALA A 541 -3.68 -37.83 39.26
N ASN A 542 -4.08 -37.46 38.03
CA ASN A 542 -4.10 -38.33 36.86
C ASN A 542 -3.29 -37.79 35.67
N GLY A 543 -2.18 -37.06 35.88
CA GLY A 543 -1.13 -36.84 34.85
C GLY A 543 -1.52 -36.16 33.53
N ALA A 544 -2.79 -35.84 33.28
CA ALA A 544 -3.33 -35.24 32.09
C ALA A 544 -3.22 -33.71 32.18
N SER A 545 -2.69 -33.08 31.13
CA SER A 545 -2.55 -31.62 31.07
C SER A 545 -3.73 -30.98 30.32
N GLU A 546 -4.52 -30.17 31.03
CA GLU A 546 -5.57 -29.33 30.41
C GLU A 546 -4.98 -28.34 29.38
N LEU A 547 -3.75 -27.86 29.63
CA LEU A 547 -3.03 -26.98 28.73
C LEU A 547 -2.68 -27.69 27.40
N LEU A 548 -2.23 -28.94 27.49
CA LEU A 548 -1.87 -29.74 26.32
C LEU A 548 -3.11 -30.16 25.52
N GLU A 549 -4.23 -30.40 26.19
CA GLU A 549 -5.52 -30.67 25.55
C GLU A 549 -6.06 -29.44 24.80
N ALA A 550 -6.02 -28.25 25.42
CA ALA A 550 -6.37 -27.00 24.74
C ALA A 550 -5.46 -26.73 23.52
N PHE A 551 -4.15 -26.96 23.66
CA PHE A 551 -3.20 -26.84 22.56
C PHE A 551 -3.50 -27.80 21.41
N TYR A 552 -3.92 -29.04 21.70
CA TYR A 552 -4.37 -29.99 20.69
C TYR A 552 -5.63 -29.50 19.96
N GLU A 553 -6.61 -28.97 20.68
CA GLU A 553 -7.83 -28.41 20.10
C GLU A 553 -7.53 -27.21 19.20
N ASP A 554 -6.59 -26.35 19.59
CA ASP A 554 -6.13 -25.22 18.77
C ASP A 554 -5.48 -25.69 17.47
N LEU A 555 -4.56 -26.67 17.51
CA LEU A 555 -3.95 -27.23 16.30
C LEU A 555 -5.00 -27.88 15.38
N THR A 556 -5.97 -28.58 15.94
CA THR A 556 -6.97 -29.33 15.18
C THR A 556 -8.03 -28.40 14.56
N SER A 557 -8.52 -27.41 15.32
CA SER A 557 -9.50 -26.43 14.85
C SER A 557 -8.95 -25.50 13.76
N HIS A 558 -7.63 -25.29 13.73
CA HIS A 558 -6.94 -24.50 12.70
C HIS A 558 -6.44 -25.33 11.51
N THR A 559 -6.69 -26.65 11.49
CA THR A 559 -6.38 -27.51 10.35
C THR A 559 -7.60 -27.61 9.42
N VAL A 560 -7.49 -27.10 8.20
CA VAL A 560 -8.57 -27.12 7.19
C VAL A 560 -8.09 -27.87 5.95
N ASP A 561 -8.85 -28.87 5.50
CA ASP A 561 -8.52 -29.70 4.33
C ASP A 561 -7.09 -30.29 4.38
N GLY A 562 -6.64 -30.67 5.58
CA GLY A 562 -5.29 -31.22 5.79
C GLY A 562 -4.16 -30.19 5.73
N VAL A 563 -4.48 -28.90 5.78
CA VAL A 563 -3.51 -27.80 5.80
C VAL A 563 -3.62 -27.02 7.12
N LEU A 564 -2.49 -26.81 7.77
CA LEU A 564 -2.35 -26.06 9.02
C LEU A 564 -1.39 -24.89 8.81
N ASP A 565 -1.76 -23.69 9.26
CA ASP A 565 -0.78 -22.63 9.51
C ASP A 565 -0.40 -22.64 10.99
N PHE A 566 0.78 -23.17 11.27
CA PHE A 566 1.24 -23.39 12.63
C PHE A 566 1.34 -22.09 13.44
N LEU A 567 1.68 -20.96 12.79
CA LEU A 567 1.81 -19.67 13.46
C LEU A 567 0.46 -18.98 13.75
N LEU A 568 -0.62 -19.46 13.12
CA LEU A 568 -1.99 -19.04 13.46
C LEU A 568 -2.59 -19.88 14.58
N ALA A 569 -2.30 -21.18 14.59
CA ALA A 569 -2.78 -22.10 15.62
C ALA A 569 -2.07 -21.90 16.96
N VAL A 570 -0.76 -21.61 16.93
CA VAL A 570 0.04 -21.34 18.12
C VAL A 570 0.28 -19.84 18.18
N THR A 571 -0.55 -19.08 18.90
CA THR A 571 -0.55 -17.61 18.83
C THR A 571 0.50 -16.92 19.70
N ASP A 572 0.98 -17.59 20.74
CA ASP A 572 1.88 -17.04 21.75
C ASP A 572 2.91 -18.08 22.23
N GLY A 573 3.84 -17.65 23.08
CA GLY A 573 4.89 -18.49 23.65
C GLY A 573 6.09 -18.73 22.74
N ILE A 574 7.12 -19.37 23.31
CA ILE A 574 8.44 -19.52 22.70
C ILE A 574 8.44 -20.27 21.36
N LEU A 575 7.49 -21.18 21.15
CA LEU A 575 7.33 -21.91 19.88
C LEU A 575 6.96 -20.94 18.75
N ASN A 576 5.96 -20.07 18.98
CA ASN A 576 5.56 -19.07 18.02
C ASN A 576 6.70 -18.07 17.75
N GLU A 577 7.31 -17.53 18.81
CA GLU A 577 8.42 -16.56 18.71
C GLU A 577 9.59 -17.11 17.89
N PHE A 578 9.98 -18.36 18.16
CA PHE A 578 11.08 -19.00 17.46
C PHE A 578 10.75 -19.24 15.98
N PHE A 579 9.62 -19.89 15.68
CA PHE A 579 9.30 -20.25 14.29
C PHE A 579 9.02 -19.02 13.42
N ARG A 580 8.46 -17.94 13.97
CA ARG A 580 8.30 -16.66 13.25
C ARG A 580 9.62 -16.10 12.71
N GLN A 581 10.73 -16.32 13.39
CA GLN A 581 12.04 -15.80 12.97
C GLN A 581 12.74 -16.69 11.94
N VAL A 582 12.34 -17.96 11.83
CA VAL A 582 13.07 -18.98 11.06
C VAL A 582 12.38 -19.33 9.74
N VAL A 583 11.07 -19.09 9.62
CA VAL A 583 10.33 -19.33 8.37
C VAL A 583 10.44 -18.17 7.38
N ILE A 584 10.54 -18.47 6.09
CA ILE A 584 10.85 -17.50 5.02
C ILE A 584 9.62 -16.75 4.47
N ASP A 585 8.47 -17.41 4.44
CA ASP A 585 7.23 -16.86 3.85
C ASP A 585 6.30 -16.28 4.91
N VAL A 586 6.79 -16.15 6.16
CA VAL A 586 6.08 -15.53 7.28
C VAL A 586 4.76 -16.26 7.68
N VAL A 587 4.51 -17.38 7.01
CA VAL A 587 3.42 -18.34 7.20
C VAL A 587 4.10 -19.68 7.39
N PHE A 588 3.77 -20.40 8.46
CA PHE A 588 4.31 -21.74 8.67
C PHE A 588 3.29 -22.78 8.25
N THR A 589 3.13 -22.92 6.93
CA THR A 589 2.20 -23.90 6.36
C THR A 589 2.75 -25.31 6.49
N ILE A 590 1.94 -26.19 7.05
CA ILE A 590 2.12 -27.63 7.11
C ILE A 590 0.94 -28.24 6.33
N THR A 591 1.25 -29.09 5.36
CA THR A 591 0.29 -29.78 4.48
C THR A 591 0.31 -31.28 4.77
N ASP A 592 -0.74 -31.99 4.38
CA ASP A 592 -0.94 -33.39 4.78
C ASP A 592 -0.87 -33.55 6.31
N THR A 593 -1.42 -32.57 7.04
CA THR A 593 -1.29 -32.45 8.49
C THR A 593 -2.07 -33.55 9.20
N VAL A 594 -1.41 -34.25 10.11
CA VAL A 594 -2.02 -35.21 11.04
C VAL A 594 -1.63 -34.81 12.46
N THR A 595 -2.62 -34.52 13.30
CA THR A 595 -2.46 -34.16 14.71
C THR A 595 -3.11 -35.22 15.59
N GLU A 596 -2.38 -35.76 16.55
CA GLU A 596 -2.86 -36.78 17.48
C GLU A 596 -2.46 -36.42 18.92
N ILE A 597 -3.31 -36.74 19.89
CA ILE A 597 -2.99 -36.69 21.32
C ILE A 597 -2.97 -38.12 21.87
N ASN A 598 -1.99 -38.44 22.71
CA ASN A 598 -1.91 -39.78 23.29
C ASN A 598 -3.01 -40.02 24.35
N ALA A 599 -3.31 -41.29 24.64
CA ALA A 599 -4.40 -41.66 25.54
C ALA A 599 -4.28 -41.07 26.95
N ASP A 600 -3.05 -40.88 27.42
CA ASP A 600 -2.73 -40.34 28.74
C ASP A 600 -2.70 -38.80 28.78
N LYS A 601 -2.93 -38.12 27.64
CA LYS A 601 -2.90 -36.65 27.50
C LYS A 601 -1.62 -35.99 28.01
N THR A 602 -0.49 -36.65 27.74
CA THR A 602 0.85 -36.20 28.12
C THR A 602 1.69 -35.78 26.91
N GLU A 603 1.27 -36.14 25.69
CA GLU A 603 1.97 -35.81 24.45
C GLU A 603 0.99 -35.55 23.29
N VAL A 604 1.25 -34.48 22.54
CA VAL A 604 0.60 -34.18 21.25
C VAL A 604 1.63 -34.32 20.14
N THR A 605 1.30 -35.09 19.11
CA THR A 605 2.13 -35.25 17.92
C THR A 605 1.51 -34.57 16.72
N LEU A 606 2.35 -33.94 15.89
CA LEU A 606 1.94 -33.29 14.65
C LEU A 606 2.89 -33.72 13.54
N THR A 607 2.36 -34.28 12.45
CA THR A 607 3.16 -34.64 11.27
C THR A 607 2.62 -33.96 10.02
N GLY A 608 3.48 -33.76 9.03
CA GLY A 608 3.06 -33.20 7.74
C GLY A 608 4.25 -32.80 6.87
N LYS A 609 4.00 -31.96 5.86
CA LYS A 609 5.01 -31.47 4.91
C LYS A 609 5.02 -29.96 4.84
N SER A 610 6.20 -29.35 4.77
CA SER A 610 6.34 -27.90 4.67
C SER A 610 7.44 -27.48 3.70
N LYS A 611 7.30 -26.27 3.16
CA LYS A 611 8.34 -25.54 2.41
C LYS A 611 8.82 -24.29 3.16
N ALA A 612 8.30 -24.04 4.36
CA ALA A 612 8.43 -22.76 5.06
C ALA A 612 9.87 -22.38 5.45
N PHE A 613 10.83 -23.31 5.34
CA PHE A 613 12.25 -23.08 5.67
C PHE A 613 13.13 -22.72 4.44
N GLY A 614 12.53 -22.58 3.25
CA GLY A 614 13.21 -22.06 2.06
C GLY A 614 14.20 -23.00 1.35
N ALA A 615 14.35 -24.24 1.82
CA ALA A 615 15.18 -25.27 1.20
C ALA A 615 14.38 -26.55 0.95
N GLY A 616 14.06 -26.87 -0.31
CA GLY A 616 13.39 -28.14 -0.68
C GLY A 616 12.02 -28.37 -0.01
N ASN A 617 11.46 -29.57 -0.19
CA ASN A 617 10.28 -30.00 0.60
C ASN A 617 10.75 -30.75 1.86
N LEU A 618 10.16 -30.43 3.00
CA LEU A 618 10.50 -30.99 4.30
C LEU A 618 9.34 -31.83 4.82
N THR A 619 9.59 -33.09 5.19
CA THR A 619 8.66 -33.86 6.03
C THR A 619 8.96 -33.54 7.48
N LEU A 620 7.91 -33.22 8.24
CA LEU A 620 7.96 -32.73 9.60
C LEU A 620 7.31 -33.72 10.56
N ALA A 621 7.90 -33.86 11.73
CA ALA A 621 7.29 -34.50 12.88
C ALA A 621 7.61 -33.70 14.14
N PHE A 622 6.57 -33.33 14.86
CA PHE A 622 6.64 -32.68 16.16
C PHE A 622 6.10 -33.58 17.25
N SER A 623 6.67 -33.41 18.45
CA SER A 623 6.20 -33.93 19.72
C SER A 623 6.14 -32.77 20.71
N PHE A 624 4.96 -32.53 21.28
CA PHE A 624 4.69 -31.45 22.21
C PHE A 624 4.30 -32.03 23.57
N THR A 625 4.85 -31.44 24.63
CA THR A 625 4.60 -31.86 26.02
C THR A 625 4.42 -30.64 26.90
N ASP A 626 3.57 -30.73 27.93
CA ASP A 626 3.53 -29.72 29.00
C ASP A 626 4.74 -29.89 29.91
N ASN A 627 5.56 -28.85 30.02
CA ASN A 627 6.64 -28.77 30.98
C ASN A 627 6.42 -27.58 31.91
N GLY A 628 5.77 -27.80 33.06
CA GLY A 628 5.65 -26.77 34.09
C GLY A 628 4.73 -25.61 33.73
N GLY A 629 3.67 -25.86 32.94
CA GLY A 629 2.68 -24.86 32.54
C GLY A 629 3.03 -24.13 31.25
N THR A 630 4.00 -24.63 30.48
CA THR A 630 4.30 -24.16 29.12
C THR A 630 4.45 -25.34 28.17
N ILE A 631 4.10 -25.13 26.90
CA ILE A 631 4.25 -26.16 25.87
C ILE A 631 5.69 -26.18 25.37
N ALA A 632 6.38 -27.29 25.61
CA ALA A 632 7.67 -27.60 25.01
C ALA A 632 7.47 -28.39 23.72
N GLY A 633 8.31 -28.16 22.71
CA GLY A 633 8.24 -28.82 21.41
C GLY A 633 9.56 -29.42 20.97
N LYS A 634 9.53 -30.68 20.52
CA LYS A 634 10.60 -31.34 19.79
C LYS A 634 10.19 -31.49 18.34
N MET A 635 11.05 -31.07 17.43
CA MET A 635 10.82 -31.15 16.00
C MET A 635 11.91 -31.98 15.34
N SER A 636 11.52 -32.82 14.41
CA SER A 636 12.41 -33.44 13.44
C SER A 636 11.92 -33.15 12.03
N GLY A 637 12.87 -32.86 11.13
CA GLY A 637 12.63 -32.52 9.74
C GLY A 637 13.58 -33.33 8.85
N ALA A 638 13.01 -34.03 7.87
CA ALA A 638 13.75 -34.74 6.84
C ALA A 638 13.39 -34.19 5.46
N PHE A 639 14.37 -33.69 4.72
CA PHE A 639 14.12 -33.14 3.39
C PHE A 639 13.88 -34.28 2.40
N THR A 640 12.83 -34.16 1.58
CA THR A 640 12.47 -35.19 0.60
C THR A 640 13.44 -35.20 -0.58
N ASP A 641 14.06 -34.06 -0.87
CA ASP A 641 15.10 -33.94 -1.89
C ASP A 641 16.41 -34.48 -1.30
N THR A 642 16.72 -35.75 -1.60
CA THR A 642 17.84 -36.47 -0.99
C THR A 642 19.21 -35.95 -1.42
N VAL A 643 19.27 -35.10 -2.47
CA VAL A 643 20.51 -34.48 -2.98
C VAL A 643 20.22 -33.05 -3.46
N TRP A 644 20.94 -32.08 -2.90
CA TRP A 644 21.02 -30.71 -3.39
C TRP A 644 22.28 -30.53 -4.23
N ALA A 645 22.09 -30.18 -5.51
CA ALA A 645 23.16 -29.84 -6.42
C ALA A 645 23.25 -28.31 -6.57
N PHE A 646 24.48 -27.78 -6.62
CA PHE A 646 24.70 -26.34 -6.80
C PHE A 646 24.98 -26.01 -8.28
N PRO A 647 24.13 -25.20 -8.94
CA PRO A 647 24.42 -24.72 -10.29
C PRO A 647 25.79 -24.01 -10.33
N GLY A 648 26.70 -24.47 -11.19
CA GLY A 648 28.07 -23.94 -11.30
C GLY A 648 29.09 -24.52 -10.31
N ALA A 649 28.72 -25.47 -9.46
CA ALA A 649 29.63 -26.23 -8.59
C ALA A 649 29.25 -27.72 -8.56
N GLN A 650 29.24 -28.35 -9.74
CA GLN A 650 28.86 -29.77 -9.91
C GLN A 650 29.77 -30.76 -9.18
N TRP A 651 30.93 -30.30 -8.70
CA TRP A 651 31.86 -31.10 -7.90
C TRP A 651 31.44 -31.20 -6.42
N LEU A 652 30.41 -30.48 -5.98
CA LEU A 652 29.91 -30.47 -4.60
C LEU A 652 28.42 -30.81 -4.57
N SER A 653 28.03 -31.83 -3.80
CA SER A 653 26.63 -32.16 -3.53
C SER A 653 26.36 -32.29 -2.03
N VAL A 654 25.17 -31.91 -1.60
CA VAL A 654 24.70 -32.07 -0.21
C VAL A 654 23.60 -33.12 -0.22
N ALA A 655 23.78 -34.20 0.53
CA ALA A 655 22.84 -35.31 0.60
C ALA A 655 22.29 -35.50 2.02
N ASN A 656 21.06 -36.00 2.10
CA ASN A 656 20.35 -36.27 3.36
C ASN A 656 20.42 -35.11 4.38
N PRO A 657 20.00 -33.88 4.00
CA PRO A 657 19.90 -32.83 4.99
C PRO A 657 18.83 -33.20 6.03
N SER A 658 19.02 -32.79 7.27
CA SER A 658 18.12 -33.03 8.39
C SER A 658 18.11 -31.85 9.34
N LEU A 659 16.97 -31.62 9.97
CA LEU A 659 16.79 -30.61 11.01
C LEU A 659 16.23 -31.29 12.26
N ALA A 660 16.82 -31.03 13.42
CA ALA A 660 16.26 -31.43 14.70
C ALA A 660 16.30 -30.24 15.65
N LEU A 661 15.19 -29.95 16.33
CA LEU A 661 15.07 -28.85 17.28
C LEU A 661 14.39 -29.32 18.56
N ALA A 662 14.78 -28.76 19.68
CA ALA A 662 14.09 -28.84 20.95
C ALA A 662 13.94 -27.42 21.52
N ILE A 663 12.70 -27.03 21.78
CA ILE A 663 12.30 -25.69 22.18
C ILE A 663 11.50 -25.82 23.48
N ASP A 664 12.00 -25.21 24.55
CA ASP A 664 11.42 -25.29 25.89
C ASP A 664 11.79 -24.04 26.69
N SER A 665 10.80 -23.23 27.04
CA SER A 665 11.01 -21.99 27.80
C SER A 665 11.58 -22.21 29.20
N ASN A 666 11.39 -23.41 29.75
CA ASN A 666 11.81 -23.77 31.11
C ASN A 666 13.18 -24.48 31.13
N ALA A 667 13.77 -24.77 29.98
CA ALA A 667 15.12 -25.29 29.87
C ALA A 667 16.18 -24.22 30.12
N ALA A 668 17.36 -24.63 30.62
CA ALA A 668 18.50 -23.73 30.83
C ALA A 668 19.00 -23.07 29.53
N VAL A 669 18.82 -23.76 28.40
CA VAL A 669 19.01 -23.22 27.05
C VAL A 669 17.69 -23.40 26.30
N PRO A 670 16.92 -22.32 26.06
CA PRO A 670 15.53 -22.46 25.62
C PRO A 670 15.33 -23.04 24.22
N VAL A 671 16.35 -22.95 23.36
CA VAL A 671 16.35 -23.54 22.02
C VAL A 671 17.66 -24.28 21.81
N THR A 672 17.56 -25.57 21.52
CA THR A 672 18.71 -26.40 21.11
C THR A 672 18.37 -27.14 19.83
N GLY A 673 19.39 -27.56 19.08
CA GLY A 673 19.12 -28.27 17.84
C GLY A 673 20.34 -28.68 17.06
N THR A 674 20.11 -29.38 15.97
CA THR A 674 21.15 -29.81 15.04
C THR A 674 20.64 -29.72 13.62
N VAL A 675 21.42 -29.08 12.75
CA VAL A 675 21.27 -29.16 11.30
C VAL A 675 22.34 -30.10 10.79
N GLY A 676 21.94 -31.22 10.19
CA GLY A 676 22.84 -32.25 9.69
C GLY A 676 22.77 -32.34 8.17
N ALA A 677 23.89 -32.70 7.52
CA ALA A 677 23.89 -33.11 6.11
C ALA A 677 25.15 -33.91 5.76
N THR A 678 25.14 -34.62 4.63
CA THR A 678 26.32 -35.30 4.08
C THR A 678 26.84 -34.53 2.87
N PHE A 679 28.04 -33.96 2.98
CA PHE A 679 28.70 -33.27 1.87
C PHE A 679 29.52 -34.26 1.06
N THR A 680 29.42 -34.19 -0.27
CA THR A 680 30.24 -35.00 -1.18
C THR A 680 30.99 -34.10 -2.15
N ALA A 681 32.32 -34.14 -2.08
CA ALA A 681 33.22 -33.45 -3.01
C ALA A 681 34.44 -34.34 -3.29
N GLY A 682 34.24 -35.41 -4.06
CA GLY A 682 35.22 -36.49 -4.24
C GLY A 682 35.39 -37.40 -3.02
N ILE A 683 35.04 -36.94 -1.82
CA ILE A 683 35.01 -37.66 -0.54
C ILE A 683 33.75 -37.24 0.21
N ALA A 684 33.12 -38.18 0.91
CA ALA A 684 31.92 -37.91 1.70
C ALA A 684 32.27 -37.53 3.15
N ALA A 685 31.62 -36.51 3.68
CA ALA A 685 31.73 -36.10 5.08
C ALA A 685 30.33 -35.82 5.65
N LYS A 686 30.03 -36.37 6.83
CA LYS A 686 28.84 -36.00 7.60
C LYS A 686 29.15 -34.73 8.35
N ALA A 687 28.44 -33.65 8.07
CA ALA A 687 28.57 -32.41 8.79
C ALA A 687 27.32 -32.11 9.61
N SER A 688 27.56 -31.46 10.75
CA SER A 688 26.53 -31.03 11.69
C SER A 688 26.84 -29.63 12.19
N LEU A 689 25.79 -28.82 12.28
CA LEU A 689 25.77 -27.53 12.94
C LEU A 689 24.88 -27.66 14.18
N THR A 690 25.41 -27.35 15.35
CA THR A 690 24.66 -27.39 16.62
C THR A 690 24.16 -26.00 17.01
N LEU A 691 22.94 -25.94 17.52
CA LEU A 691 22.28 -24.72 18.02
C LEU A 691 22.15 -24.74 19.55
N PRO A 692 22.33 -23.59 20.24
CA PRO A 692 22.77 -22.31 19.67
C PRO A 692 24.28 -22.35 19.33
N SER A 693 24.68 -21.59 18.31
CA SER A 693 26.11 -21.39 18.00
C SER A 693 26.67 -20.19 18.79
N GLU A 694 28.01 -20.09 18.90
CA GLU A 694 28.66 -18.93 19.53
C GLU A 694 28.25 -17.62 18.83
N PRO A 695 28.06 -16.50 19.57
CA PRO A 695 27.71 -15.21 18.97
C PRO A 695 28.66 -14.82 17.83
N GLY A 696 28.09 -14.54 16.65
CA GLY A 696 28.85 -14.15 15.45
C GLY A 696 29.62 -15.29 14.77
N ARG A 697 29.42 -16.56 15.17
CA ARG A 697 30.08 -17.73 14.59
C ARG A 697 29.09 -18.85 14.32
N LEU A 698 29.16 -19.46 13.15
CA LEU A 698 28.53 -20.74 12.84
C LEU A 698 29.61 -21.81 12.81
N LEU A 699 29.56 -22.76 13.73
CA LEU A 699 30.51 -23.85 13.78
C LEU A 699 29.95 -25.06 13.06
N LEU A 700 30.41 -25.28 11.82
CA LEU A 700 30.16 -26.52 11.09
C LEU A 700 31.22 -27.54 11.48
N GLN A 701 30.82 -28.62 12.13
CA GLN A 701 31.68 -29.77 12.40
C GLN A 701 31.46 -30.83 11.33
N ALA A 702 32.51 -31.48 10.84
CA ALA A 702 32.39 -32.52 9.82
C ALA A 702 33.28 -33.73 10.14
N GLU A 703 32.71 -34.92 10.00
CA GLU A 703 33.38 -36.20 10.10
C GLU A 703 33.48 -36.86 8.71
N PHE A 704 34.71 -37.12 8.25
CA PHE A 704 34.92 -37.80 6.98
C PHE A 704 34.56 -39.28 7.05
N LEU A 705 33.73 -39.72 6.11
CA LEU A 705 33.37 -41.12 5.94
C LEU A 705 34.52 -41.90 5.29
N ALA A 706 34.56 -43.22 5.51
CA ALA A 706 35.58 -44.07 4.89
C ALA A 706 35.38 -44.17 3.36
N PRO A 707 36.46 -44.14 2.55
CA PRO A 707 37.86 -43.97 2.97
C PRO A 707 38.19 -42.51 3.36
N ARG A 708 38.87 -42.35 4.50
CA ARG A 708 39.25 -41.02 5.02
C ARG A 708 40.18 -40.27 4.06
N PRO A 709 40.10 -38.93 3.98
CA PRO A 709 40.93 -38.15 3.07
C PRO A 709 42.42 -38.27 3.40
N SER A 710 43.25 -38.35 2.35
CA SER A 710 44.68 -38.10 2.50
C SER A 710 44.93 -36.62 2.80
N ILE A 711 46.11 -36.26 3.32
CA ILE A 711 46.52 -34.86 3.52
C ILE A 711 46.40 -34.06 2.20
N THR A 712 46.73 -34.67 1.06
CA THR A 712 46.59 -34.07 -0.27
C THR A 712 45.13 -33.72 -0.59
N ASN A 713 44.19 -34.58 -0.19
CA ASN A 713 42.76 -34.39 -0.45
C ASN A 713 42.22 -33.21 0.37
N ILE A 714 42.71 -33.02 1.59
CA ILE A 714 42.36 -31.88 2.46
C ILE A 714 42.86 -30.56 1.83
N PHE A 715 44.09 -30.52 1.32
CA PHE A 715 44.64 -29.33 0.65
C PHE A 715 43.91 -28.99 -0.65
N GLN A 716 43.43 -29.99 -1.40
CA GLN A 716 42.60 -29.77 -2.59
C GLN A 716 41.23 -29.17 -2.24
N MET A 717 40.58 -29.61 -1.15
CA MET A 717 39.34 -29.01 -0.66
C MET A 717 39.54 -27.56 -0.18
N LEU A 718 40.64 -27.27 0.54
CA LEU A 718 40.95 -25.91 1.01
C LEU A 718 41.32 -24.96 -0.14
N GLY A 719 42.03 -25.44 -1.16
CA GLY A 719 42.39 -24.67 -2.36
C GLY A 719 41.19 -24.25 -3.22
N ALA A 720 40.15 -25.07 -3.27
CA ALA A 720 38.90 -24.74 -3.96
C ALA A 720 38.13 -23.59 -3.28
N SER A 721 38.23 -23.46 -1.95
CA SER A 721 37.57 -22.39 -1.17
C SER A 721 38.22 -21.01 -1.36
N THR A 722 39.50 -20.95 -1.78
CA THR A 722 40.28 -19.70 -1.89
C THR A 722 40.35 -19.10 -3.30
N SER A 723 39.83 -19.76 -4.33
CA SER A 723 39.98 -19.30 -5.73
C SER A 723 38.87 -18.36 -6.24
N ARG A 724 37.88 -17.98 -5.42
CA ARG A 724 36.76 -17.11 -5.88
C ARG A 724 36.99 -15.59 -5.84
N ARG A 725 38.17 -15.10 -5.43
CA ARG A 725 38.48 -13.64 -5.49
C ARG A 725 39.28 -13.18 -6.72
N CYS A 726 39.67 -14.06 -7.63
CA CYS A 726 40.49 -13.69 -8.78
C CYS A 726 39.89 -14.16 -10.12
N CYS A 727 38.66 -13.76 -10.47
CA CYS A 727 38.22 -13.76 -11.88
C CYS A 727 36.92 -12.98 -12.11
N HIS A 728 36.96 -11.64 -12.03
CA HIS A 728 36.05 -10.78 -12.80
C HIS A 728 36.65 -9.38 -13.00
N ARG A 729 37.46 -9.22 -14.06
CA ARG A 729 37.58 -7.96 -14.83
C ARG A 729 38.33 -8.25 -16.13
N LYS A 730 37.58 -8.45 -17.21
CA LYS A 730 38.05 -8.16 -18.56
C LYS A 730 37.03 -7.23 -19.21
N SER A 731 37.34 -5.94 -19.21
CA SER A 731 36.87 -4.99 -20.21
C SER A 731 38.08 -4.19 -20.71
N SER A 732 38.41 -4.44 -21.97
CA SER A 732 38.99 -3.51 -22.96
C SER A 732 39.94 -2.37 -22.53
N SER A 733 41.12 -2.42 -23.16
CA SER A 733 41.88 -1.32 -23.78
C SER A 733 43.14 -0.75 -23.08
N SER A 734 44.19 -0.71 -23.93
CA SER A 734 45.43 0.10 -23.90
C SER A 734 46.63 -0.32 -23.03
N ALA A 735 47.79 -0.34 -23.69
CA ALA A 735 49.15 -0.50 -23.17
C ALA A 735 49.47 0.55 -22.08
N THR A 736 50.34 0.33 -21.08
CA THR A 736 51.81 0.25 -21.19
C THR A 736 52.41 -0.08 -19.80
N SER A 737 53.42 -0.96 -19.76
CA SER A 737 54.50 -1.14 -18.75
C SER A 737 54.30 -0.84 -17.25
N ARG A 738 54.54 -1.85 -16.38
CA ARG A 738 55.72 -2.01 -15.47
C ARG A 738 55.41 -2.97 -14.32
N CYS A 739 56.26 -3.99 -14.16
CA CYS A 739 56.36 -4.82 -12.97
C CYS A 739 56.49 -3.97 -11.69
N ARG A 740 55.69 -4.29 -10.66
CA ARG A 740 56.09 -4.11 -9.26
C ARG A 740 55.62 -5.30 -8.42
N THR A 741 56.61 -6.01 -7.93
CA THR A 741 56.60 -7.01 -6.85
C THR A 741 55.87 -6.47 -5.62
N LEU A 742 54.96 -7.26 -5.01
CA LEU A 742 54.54 -7.04 -3.63
C LEU A 742 54.90 -8.27 -2.78
N ARG A 743 55.71 -8.00 -1.76
CA ARG A 743 56.27 -8.95 -0.79
C ARG A 743 55.19 -9.45 0.17
N CYS A 744 55.13 -10.76 0.39
CA CYS A 744 54.60 -11.34 1.64
C CYS A 744 55.63 -11.12 2.75
N ALA A 745 55.21 -10.53 3.87
CA ALA A 745 55.99 -10.49 5.09
C ALA A 745 55.34 -11.40 6.13
N THR A 746 55.97 -12.55 6.35
CA THR A 746 55.86 -13.36 7.57
C THR A 746 56.55 -12.66 8.73
N ALA A 747 55.90 -12.60 9.89
CA ALA A 747 56.59 -12.42 11.16
C ALA A 747 55.84 -13.18 12.27
N THR A 748 56.39 -14.35 12.57
CA THR A 748 56.25 -15.10 13.83
C THR A 748 56.71 -14.24 15.02
N ARG A 749 56.02 -14.36 16.16
CA ARG A 749 56.67 -14.25 17.47
C ARG A 749 55.87 -15.04 18.52
N THR A 750 56.47 -16.13 18.96
CA THR A 750 56.23 -16.78 20.26
C THR A 750 57.16 -16.16 21.30
N ALA A 751 56.60 -15.81 22.46
CA ALA A 751 57.12 -16.08 23.80
C ALA A 751 55.93 -16.01 24.76
#